data_AF-A0A024G1F7-F1
#
_entry.id   AF-A0A024G1F7-F1
#
_cell.length_a   1.000
_cell.length_b   1.000
_cell.length_c   1.000
_cell.angle_alpha   90.00
_cell.angle_beta   90.00
_cell.angle_gamma   90.00
#
_symmetry.space_group_name_H-M   'P 1'
#
loop_
_entity.id
_entity.type
_entity.pdbx_description
1 polymer ?
#
loop_
_entity_poly.entity_id
_entity_poly.type
_entity_poly.pdbx_seq_one_letter_code
_entity_poly.pdbx_strand_id
1 'polypeptide(L)'
;MTDDTIKALLWDMDGVLADVSQSYRAAIIGTAKHFGVLTSNDEIEKLKLLGDANNDWHLTYRLIHNAASLIQEKSCSLPSLDEVTSKFEDLYQGTSEKSGLFNLESLLVAKGLLAELSDRLPSGMAVVTGRPRKDCMTFLRSHDLEQFFKVLVCMEDGDLKPSPIPIRLALEKLGVNPHEALMLGDTVDDIVAANKAKVVSCGVMTPQAYAQFIDAQAETGYISSLKAAGATRILKPGVAELLDVIPKNAKFASLKRMATVSRKTKETSIDAEVYIDGTGKSEIKTGIGFLDHMITAMSKHSRFDISLSCEGDTHIDDHHTTEDCALALGEAFDKALGNRHGISRFGSACVPLDEALSRAVVDISSRPHSEINLALTRPNIGALSCEMLPHFFHSFSSAARITVHVDVLRGRNDHHRAEASFKAFAVALRSAVSFDGTAGIPTSNMSALTDEEQSLLQRDRAEHPECFYSTALSSSCRVINGDKKCQFIRKIFRQCPNERKRLISEHKDATEDQGDGIDHFGTEVFPLEDNDIGMLFRGFDPFHERESDTQGSMSPFDFFQQEMLRPFEDFFGSNHFGFFENRFSANSPDNYFPSPPPNNSNMNPPHYSFQPEERSRRSQRKEDARKQERRDLQEIFDKYEGPEVEI
;
A
#
# COMPACT_ATOMS: atom_id res chain seq x y z
N MET A 1 -0.04 21.05 -25.27
CA MET A 1 -0.36 19.63 -25.51
C MET A 1 -1.59 19.31 -24.72
N THR A 2 -2.54 18.58 -25.29
CA THR A 2 -3.63 17.98 -24.51
C THR A 2 -3.07 16.73 -23.83
N ASP A 3 -3.31 16.61 -22.52
CA ASP A 3 -2.66 15.64 -21.63
C ASP A 3 -2.91 14.16 -22.00
N ASP A 4 -3.86 13.87 -22.89
CA ASP A 4 -4.21 12.52 -23.40
C ASP A 4 -3.25 11.93 -24.44
N THR A 5 -2.14 12.60 -24.77
CA THR A 5 -1.27 12.23 -25.91
C THR A 5 0.04 11.53 -25.52
N ILE A 6 0.43 11.55 -24.24
CA ILE A 6 1.69 10.94 -23.79
C ILE A 6 1.49 9.43 -23.59
N LYS A 7 2.29 8.65 -24.32
CA LYS A 7 2.27 7.18 -24.32
C LYS A 7 3.49 6.55 -23.66
N ALA A 8 4.60 7.27 -23.56
CA ALA A 8 5.85 6.80 -22.99
C ALA A 8 6.61 7.87 -22.18
N LEU A 9 7.38 7.41 -21.19
CA LEU A 9 8.37 8.22 -20.48
C LEU A 9 9.78 7.69 -20.75
N LEU A 10 10.69 8.61 -21.04
CA LEU A 10 12.12 8.35 -21.16
C LEU A 10 12.84 9.00 -19.98
N TRP A 11 13.63 8.22 -19.27
CA TRP A 11 14.26 8.61 -18.02
C TRP A 11 15.77 8.68 -18.20
N ASP A 12 16.37 9.84 -17.92
CA ASP A 12 17.77 9.78 -17.47
C ASP A 12 17.85 9.08 -16.11
N MET A 13 19.03 8.55 -15.81
CA MET A 13 19.27 7.82 -14.58
C MET A 13 19.87 8.72 -13.49
N ASP A 14 20.88 9.52 -13.82
CA ASP A 14 21.66 10.25 -12.84
C ASP A 14 20.93 11.55 -12.47
N GLY A 15 20.81 11.88 -11.20
CA GLY A 15 20.08 13.08 -10.77
C GLY A 15 18.56 13.04 -10.96
N VAL A 16 18.04 12.02 -11.67
CA VAL A 16 16.61 11.77 -11.88
C VAL A 16 16.14 10.52 -11.12
N LEU A 17 16.71 9.35 -11.40
CA LEU A 17 16.39 8.08 -10.72
C LEU A 17 17.35 7.80 -9.57
N ALA A 18 18.64 8.04 -9.76
CA ALA A 18 19.72 7.75 -8.84
C ALA A 18 20.30 9.03 -8.26
N ASP A 19 20.46 9.10 -6.94
CA ASP A 19 21.34 10.08 -6.31
C ASP A 19 22.77 9.55 -6.36
N VAL A 20 23.55 10.19 -7.22
CA VAL A 20 24.94 9.80 -7.54
C VAL A 20 25.94 10.78 -6.94
N SER A 21 25.43 11.77 -6.22
CA SER A 21 26.19 12.93 -5.79
C SER A 21 27.28 12.58 -4.77
N GLN A 22 27.11 11.49 -4.03
CA GLN A 22 28.12 10.98 -3.09
C GLN A 22 29.10 9.99 -3.75
N SER A 23 28.59 9.05 -4.56
CA SER A 23 29.38 8.00 -5.20
C SER A 23 30.39 8.58 -6.20
N TYR A 24 29.95 9.48 -7.08
CA TYR A 24 30.79 10.06 -8.13
C TYR A 24 31.80 11.06 -7.57
N ARG A 25 31.41 11.91 -6.62
CA ARG A 25 32.35 12.85 -5.99
C ARG A 25 33.46 12.10 -5.25
N ALA A 26 33.10 11.03 -4.53
CA ALA A 26 34.08 10.17 -3.89
C ALA A 26 35.01 9.49 -4.92
N ALA A 27 34.50 9.07 -6.07
CA ALA A 27 35.28 8.47 -7.13
C ALA A 27 36.23 9.48 -7.81
N ILE A 28 35.78 10.70 -8.10
CA ILE A 28 36.61 11.79 -8.66
C ILE A 28 37.73 12.15 -7.68
N ILE A 29 37.40 12.42 -6.42
CA ILE A 29 38.38 12.77 -5.38
C ILE A 29 39.36 11.62 -5.15
N GLY A 30 38.87 10.38 -5.08
CA GLY A 30 39.69 9.19 -4.89
C GLY A 30 40.65 8.95 -6.05
N THR A 31 40.19 9.15 -7.29
CA THR A 31 41.00 8.99 -8.50
C THR A 31 42.03 10.12 -8.62
N ALA A 32 41.63 11.38 -8.42
CA ALA A 32 42.56 12.51 -8.39
C ALA A 32 43.65 12.33 -7.33
N LYS A 33 43.25 11.92 -6.11
CA LYS A 33 44.19 11.64 -5.01
C LYS A 33 45.15 10.50 -5.34
N HIS A 34 44.70 9.47 -6.05
CA HIS A 34 45.56 8.38 -6.51
C HIS A 34 46.69 8.89 -7.42
N PHE A 35 46.39 9.84 -8.30
CA PHE A 35 47.36 10.51 -9.17
C PHE A 35 48.03 11.74 -8.52
N GLY A 36 47.93 11.88 -7.19
CA GLY A 36 48.65 12.90 -6.43
C GLY A 36 48.02 14.29 -6.43
N VAL A 37 46.80 14.44 -6.94
CA VAL A 37 46.08 15.71 -7.00
C VAL A 37 45.03 15.76 -5.89
N LEU A 38 45.10 16.78 -5.04
CA LEU A 38 44.07 17.08 -4.06
C LEU A 38 43.07 18.04 -4.68
N THR A 39 41.78 17.74 -4.53
CA THR A 39 40.70 18.60 -5.02
C THR A 39 39.56 18.64 -4.02
N SER A 40 38.76 19.70 -4.11
CA SER A 40 37.60 19.95 -3.27
C SER A 40 36.29 19.85 -4.05
N ASN A 41 35.17 19.70 -3.33
CA ASN A 41 33.84 19.67 -3.95
C ASN A 41 33.54 20.94 -4.76
N ASP A 42 33.97 22.11 -4.27
CA ASP A 42 33.72 23.40 -4.93
C ASP A 42 34.45 23.53 -6.29
N GLU A 43 35.62 22.91 -6.44
CA GLU A 43 36.37 22.88 -7.69
C GLU A 43 35.71 21.96 -8.72
N ILE A 44 35.22 20.80 -8.27
CA ILE A 44 34.47 19.86 -9.11
C ILE A 44 33.22 20.55 -9.65
N GLU A 45 32.46 21.25 -8.80
CA GLU A 45 31.26 21.99 -9.20
C GLU A 45 31.55 23.09 -10.23
N LYS A 46 32.60 23.89 -10.02
CA LYS A 46 33.01 24.94 -10.97
C LYS A 46 33.37 24.36 -12.35
N LEU A 47 34.04 23.21 -12.39
CA LEU A 47 34.40 22.53 -13.64
C LEU A 47 33.17 21.92 -14.33
N LYS A 48 32.20 21.38 -13.58
CA LYS A 48 30.94 20.88 -14.14
C LYS A 48 30.11 21.98 -14.80
N LEU A 49 30.11 23.20 -14.24
CA LEU A 49 29.39 24.35 -14.79
C LEU A 49 29.94 24.90 -16.11
N LEU A 50 31.17 24.55 -16.50
CA LEU A 50 31.80 25.03 -17.75
C LEU A 50 31.37 24.24 -19.01
N GLY A 51 30.58 23.18 -18.86
CA GLY A 51 30.12 22.32 -19.97
C GLY A 51 31.11 21.19 -20.33
N ASP A 52 30.67 20.23 -21.15
CA ASP A 52 31.45 19.04 -21.55
C ASP A 52 31.85 18.16 -20.34
N ALA A 53 30.88 17.92 -19.45
CA ALA A 53 31.08 17.31 -18.13
C ALA A 53 30.37 15.95 -17.95
N ASN A 54 29.77 15.40 -19.02
CA ASN A 54 29.03 14.13 -18.97
C ASN A 54 29.89 12.87 -18.96
N ASN A 55 31.21 13.04 -18.90
CA ASN A 55 32.12 11.93 -18.68
C ASN A 55 33.02 12.30 -17.49
N ASP A 56 32.66 11.82 -16.30
CA ASP A 56 33.41 12.09 -15.07
C ASP A 56 34.86 11.59 -15.17
N TRP A 57 35.18 10.65 -16.06
CA TRP A 57 36.55 10.26 -16.37
C TRP A 57 37.31 11.39 -17.08
N HIS A 58 36.69 12.06 -18.05
CA HIS A 58 37.29 13.22 -18.73
C HIS A 58 37.39 14.43 -17.79
N LEU A 59 36.39 14.66 -16.94
CA LEU A 59 36.48 15.70 -15.92
C LEU A 59 37.65 15.43 -14.96
N THR A 60 37.75 14.20 -14.46
CA THR A 60 38.84 13.77 -13.58
C THR A 60 40.20 13.88 -14.29
N TYR A 61 40.28 13.47 -15.56
CA TYR A 61 41.47 13.61 -16.40
C TYR A 61 41.89 15.08 -16.54
N ARG A 62 40.97 15.97 -16.93
CA ARG A 62 41.25 17.41 -17.04
C ARG A 62 41.68 18.00 -15.71
N LEU A 63 41.04 17.60 -14.61
CA LEU A 63 41.38 18.04 -13.27
C LEU A 63 42.83 17.66 -12.91
N ILE A 64 43.22 16.41 -13.19
CA ILE A 64 44.59 15.93 -12.97
C ILE A 64 45.60 16.69 -13.85
N HIS A 65 45.31 16.88 -15.14
CA HIS A 65 46.19 17.55 -16.09
C HIS A 65 46.32 19.07 -15.85
N ASN A 66 45.24 19.74 -15.44
CA ASN A 66 45.24 21.15 -15.08
C ASN A 66 46.00 21.41 -13.77
N ALA A 67 45.88 20.51 -12.79
CA ALA A 67 46.65 20.60 -11.55
C ALA A 67 48.16 20.36 -11.80
N ALA A 68 48.49 19.41 -12.68
CA ALA A 68 49.87 19.11 -13.03
C ALA A 68 50.56 20.21 -13.85
N SER A 69 49.82 20.97 -14.66
CA SER A 69 50.36 22.15 -15.37
C SER A 69 50.67 23.33 -14.44
N LEU A 70 50.10 23.36 -13.23
CA LEU A 70 50.40 24.32 -12.17
C LEU A 70 51.54 23.87 -11.25
N ILE A 71 51.78 22.56 -11.15
CA ILE A 71 52.82 21.95 -10.31
C ILE A 71 54.02 21.60 -11.21
N GLN A 72 54.86 22.58 -11.50
CA GLN A 72 56.04 22.45 -12.36
C GLN A 72 57.21 21.66 -11.72
N GLU A 73 56.91 20.73 -10.80
CA GLU A 73 57.90 19.91 -10.09
C GLU A 73 57.34 18.51 -9.80
N LYS A 74 57.46 17.59 -10.76
CA LYS A 74 57.95 16.21 -10.55
C LYS A 74 57.90 15.39 -11.82
N SER A 75 58.97 14.61 -11.99
CA SER A 75 59.19 13.58 -13.00
C SER A 75 58.23 12.37 -12.84
N CYS A 76 56.92 12.60 -12.96
CA CYS A 76 55.92 11.54 -13.15
C CYS A 76 55.23 11.77 -14.49
N SER A 77 55.18 10.75 -15.33
CA SER A 77 54.37 10.77 -16.55
C SER A 77 52.92 10.99 -16.18
N LEU A 78 52.27 11.95 -16.85
CA LEU A 78 50.84 12.18 -16.70
C LEU A 78 50.05 10.93 -17.11
N PRO A 79 48.99 10.57 -16.36
CA PRO A 79 48.20 9.40 -16.72
C PRO A 79 47.44 9.65 -18.01
N SER A 80 47.31 8.60 -18.82
CA SER A 80 46.41 8.54 -19.96
C SER A 80 44.94 8.53 -19.50
N LEU A 81 44.03 8.86 -20.43
CA LEU A 81 42.59 8.78 -20.15
C LEU A 81 42.16 7.35 -19.76
N ASP A 82 42.76 6.33 -20.38
CA ASP A 82 42.47 4.92 -20.07
C ASP A 82 42.89 4.55 -18.65
N GLU A 83 44.05 5.02 -18.18
CA GLU A 83 44.51 4.80 -16.80
C GLU A 83 43.61 5.52 -15.78
N VAL A 84 43.17 6.74 -16.09
CA VAL A 84 42.21 7.47 -15.24
C VAL A 84 40.86 6.75 -15.19
N THR A 85 40.39 6.25 -16.33
CA THR A 85 39.10 5.55 -16.47
C THR A 85 39.13 4.24 -15.69
N SER A 86 40.15 3.41 -15.90
CA SER A 86 40.32 2.15 -15.19
C SER A 86 40.39 2.36 -13.67
N LYS A 87 41.11 3.40 -13.20
CA LYS A 87 41.19 3.67 -11.76
C LYS A 87 39.88 4.16 -11.17
N PHE A 88 39.15 4.98 -11.93
CA PHE A 88 37.83 5.44 -11.54
C PHE A 88 36.86 4.26 -11.42
N GLU A 89 36.84 3.37 -12.41
CA GLU A 89 36.01 2.17 -12.43
C GLU A 89 36.33 1.23 -11.27
N ASP A 90 37.60 1.00 -10.94
CA ASP A 90 38.00 0.19 -9.78
C ASP A 90 37.43 0.73 -8.46
N LEU A 91 37.47 2.06 -8.28
CA LEU A 91 36.95 2.69 -7.06
C LEU A 91 35.41 2.68 -7.05
N TYR A 92 34.81 2.92 -8.21
CA TYR A 92 33.36 3.00 -8.36
C TYR A 92 32.70 1.62 -8.22
N GLN A 93 33.17 0.62 -8.98
CA GLN A 93 32.67 -0.77 -8.96
C GLN A 93 33.17 -1.56 -7.75
N GLY A 94 34.31 -1.15 -7.17
CA GLY A 94 34.97 -1.88 -6.10
C GLY A 94 35.85 -3.02 -6.63
N THR A 95 36.61 -3.59 -5.72
CA THR A 95 37.51 -4.72 -6.00
C THR A 95 37.10 -5.92 -5.15
N SER A 96 37.75 -7.07 -5.34
CA SER A 96 37.57 -8.25 -4.48
C SER A 96 37.78 -7.98 -2.98
N GLU A 97 38.47 -6.88 -2.64
CA GLU A 97 38.85 -6.52 -1.27
C GLU A 97 38.08 -5.31 -0.72
N LYS A 98 37.43 -4.51 -1.57
CA LYS A 98 36.74 -3.27 -1.17
C LYS A 98 35.43 -3.10 -1.90
N SER A 99 34.37 -2.84 -1.13
CA SER A 99 33.07 -2.45 -1.67
C SER A 99 33.19 -1.25 -2.62
N GLY A 100 32.50 -1.31 -3.75
CA GLY A 100 32.39 -0.20 -4.68
C GLY A 100 31.61 0.97 -4.10
N LEU A 101 31.93 2.17 -4.59
CA LEU A 101 31.23 3.41 -4.24
C LEU A 101 29.80 3.46 -4.81
N PHE A 102 29.45 2.63 -5.79
CA PHE A 102 28.07 2.51 -6.29
C PHE A 102 27.06 2.12 -5.18
N ASN A 103 27.51 1.48 -4.09
CA ASN A 103 26.66 1.17 -2.94
C ASN A 103 26.22 2.40 -2.13
N LEU A 104 26.79 3.57 -2.40
CA LEU A 104 26.38 4.84 -1.78
C LEU A 104 25.21 5.50 -2.52
N GLU A 105 24.80 4.94 -3.66
CA GLU A 105 23.72 5.50 -4.46
C GLU A 105 22.36 5.15 -3.86
N SER A 106 21.47 6.14 -3.84
CA SER A 106 20.11 5.98 -3.34
C SER A 106 19.09 6.31 -4.42
N LEU A 107 17.96 5.61 -4.39
CA LEU A 107 16.83 5.90 -5.26
C LEU A 107 16.17 7.25 -4.91
N LEU A 108 16.07 8.15 -5.89
CA LEU A 108 15.44 9.47 -5.78
C LEU A 108 13.90 9.43 -5.92
N VAL A 109 13.37 8.36 -6.49
CA VAL A 109 11.95 8.26 -6.87
C VAL A 109 11.25 7.13 -6.11
N ALA A 110 10.09 7.41 -5.52
CA ALA A 110 9.30 6.40 -4.83
C ALA A 110 8.86 5.28 -5.81
N LYS A 111 9.04 4.01 -5.42
CA LYS A 111 8.71 2.86 -6.28
C LYS A 111 7.24 2.82 -6.71
N GLY A 112 6.30 3.17 -5.85
CA GLY A 112 4.89 3.20 -6.25
C GLY A 112 4.53 4.34 -7.19
N LEU A 113 5.31 5.43 -7.22
CA LEU A 113 5.18 6.45 -8.27
C LEU A 113 5.61 5.88 -9.63
N LEU A 114 6.68 5.09 -9.67
CA LEU A 114 7.10 4.39 -10.89
C LEU A 114 6.07 3.35 -11.34
N ALA A 115 5.47 2.61 -10.40
CA ALA A 115 4.39 1.67 -10.70
C ALA A 115 3.15 2.37 -11.29
N GLU A 116 2.70 3.44 -10.65
CA GLU A 116 1.56 4.24 -11.12
C GLU A 116 1.84 4.87 -12.50
N LEU A 117 3.05 5.40 -12.74
CA LEU A 117 3.42 5.94 -14.05
C LEU A 117 3.50 4.83 -15.11
N SER A 118 4.08 3.68 -14.78
CA SER A 118 4.13 2.50 -15.65
C SER A 118 2.74 2.07 -16.09
N ASP A 119 1.77 2.04 -15.17
CA ASP A 119 0.37 1.68 -15.44
C ASP A 119 -0.35 2.72 -16.34
N ARG A 120 0.01 4.00 -16.22
CA ARG A 120 -0.60 5.06 -17.04
C ARG A 120 -0.07 5.09 -18.48
N LEU A 121 1.10 4.52 -18.74
CA LEU A 121 1.83 4.65 -20.00
C LEU A 121 1.68 3.39 -20.88
N PRO A 122 0.84 3.41 -21.93
CA PRO A 122 0.52 2.23 -22.72
C PRO A 122 1.75 1.63 -23.42
N SER A 123 2.69 2.49 -23.83
CA SER A 123 3.93 2.04 -24.45
C SER A 123 5.01 1.71 -23.43
N GLY A 124 4.87 2.15 -22.18
CA GLY A 124 5.78 1.88 -21.07
C GLY A 124 6.87 2.92 -20.91
N MET A 125 7.91 2.58 -20.14
CA MET A 125 9.02 3.48 -19.83
C MET A 125 10.35 2.93 -20.34
N ALA A 126 11.29 3.84 -20.61
CA ALA A 126 12.67 3.51 -20.96
C ALA A 126 13.67 4.28 -20.11
N VAL A 127 14.81 3.66 -19.81
CA VAL A 127 16.00 4.37 -19.30
C VAL A 127 16.85 4.76 -20.50
N VAL A 128 17.30 6.02 -20.53
CA VAL A 128 18.21 6.60 -21.53
C VAL A 128 19.35 7.29 -20.79
N THR A 129 20.39 6.53 -20.49
CA THR A 129 21.49 6.96 -19.60
C THR A 129 22.84 6.93 -20.31
N GLY A 130 23.74 7.80 -19.86
CA GLY A 130 25.16 7.74 -20.22
C GLY A 130 25.95 6.69 -19.44
N ARG A 131 25.33 5.91 -18.54
CA ARG A 131 26.00 4.83 -17.80
C ARG A 131 26.32 3.63 -18.68
N PRO A 132 27.42 2.89 -18.38
CA PRO A 132 27.58 1.53 -18.86
C PRO A 132 26.37 0.67 -18.48
N ARG A 133 25.97 -0.25 -19.36
CA ARG A 133 24.82 -1.13 -19.15
C ARG A 133 24.93 -1.93 -17.87
N LYS A 134 26.14 -2.40 -17.56
CA LYS A 134 26.42 -3.17 -16.32
C LYS A 134 26.01 -2.37 -15.08
N ASP A 135 26.34 -1.09 -15.03
CA ASP A 135 26.10 -0.23 -13.88
C ASP A 135 24.62 0.16 -13.78
N CYS A 136 23.99 0.48 -14.92
CA CYS A 136 22.55 0.71 -15.02
C CYS A 136 21.77 -0.50 -14.50
N MET A 137 22.08 -1.70 -14.99
CA MET A 137 21.41 -2.95 -14.56
C MET A 137 21.65 -3.25 -13.08
N THR A 138 22.86 -3.02 -12.57
CA THR A 138 23.19 -3.24 -11.16
C THR A 138 22.36 -2.34 -10.24
N PHE A 139 22.21 -1.06 -10.61
CA PHE A 139 21.37 -0.13 -9.85
C PHE A 139 19.88 -0.52 -9.93
N LEU A 140 19.36 -0.84 -11.13
CA LEU A 140 17.95 -1.24 -11.27
C LEU A 140 17.63 -2.53 -10.49
N ARG A 141 18.55 -3.51 -10.49
CA ARG A 141 18.40 -4.77 -9.72
C ARG A 141 18.44 -4.58 -8.22
N SER A 142 19.43 -3.85 -7.73
CA SER A 142 19.57 -3.58 -6.29
C SER A 142 18.37 -2.83 -5.72
N HIS A 143 17.67 -2.06 -6.57
CA HIS A 143 16.47 -1.32 -6.20
C HIS A 143 15.16 -1.96 -6.68
N ASP A 144 15.18 -3.16 -7.27
CA ASP A 144 13.99 -3.86 -7.77
C ASP A 144 13.13 -2.96 -8.69
N LEU A 145 13.75 -2.45 -9.76
CA LEU A 145 13.16 -1.51 -10.72
C LEU A 145 13.12 -2.02 -12.17
N GLU A 146 13.78 -3.14 -12.48
CA GLU A 146 13.88 -3.67 -13.86
C GLU A 146 12.51 -3.88 -14.51
N GLN A 147 11.51 -4.28 -13.74
CA GLN A 147 10.14 -4.54 -14.19
C GLN A 147 9.43 -3.31 -14.75
N PHE A 148 9.86 -2.09 -14.41
CA PHE A 148 9.21 -0.85 -14.83
C PHE A 148 9.72 -0.34 -16.19
N PHE A 149 10.91 -0.76 -16.62
CA PHE A 149 11.57 -0.21 -17.80
C PHE A 149 11.70 -1.27 -18.91
N LYS A 150 10.82 -1.19 -19.92
CA LYS A 150 10.81 -2.13 -21.06
C LYS A 150 12.06 -2.02 -21.93
N VAL A 151 12.68 -0.85 -21.92
CA VAL A 151 13.80 -0.51 -22.80
C VAL A 151 14.90 0.16 -22.00
N LEU A 152 16.13 -0.32 -22.19
CA LEU A 152 17.34 0.27 -21.62
C LEU A 152 18.27 0.69 -22.75
N VAL A 153 18.50 1.99 -22.86
CA VAL A 153 19.51 2.60 -23.74
C VAL A 153 20.65 3.12 -22.88
N CYS A 154 21.82 2.49 -23.02
CA CYS A 154 23.02 2.75 -22.25
C CYS A 154 24.15 3.28 -23.14
N MET A 155 25.30 3.60 -22.55
CA MET A 155 26.46 4.16 -23.27
C MET A 155 26.86 3.33 -24.51
N GLU A 156 26.72 2.01 -24.46
CA GLU A 156 27.14 1.11 -25.52
C GLU A 156 26.23 1.13 -26.75
N ASP A 157 25.04 1.73 -26.66
CA ASP A 157 24.02 1.69 -27.71
C ASP A 157 24.14 2.82 -28.74
N GLY A 158 25.06 3.77 -28.56
CA GLY A 158 25.31 4.85 -29.51
C GLY A 158 25.94 6.09 -28.89
N ASP A 159 26.05 7.16 -29.68
CA ASP A 159 26.63 8.43 -29.23
C ASP A 159 25.88 9.01 -28.02
N LEU A 160 26.63 9.45 -27.01
CA LEU A 160 26.09 10.02 -25.78
C LEU A 160 25.30 11.32 -26.03
N LYS A 161 24.37 11.62 -25.11
CA LYS A 161 23.67 12.92 -25.04
C LYS A 161 24.74 14.03 -24.94
N PRO A 162 24.67 15.11 -25.74
CA PRO A 162 23.48 15.70 -26.36
C PRO A 162 23.13 15.19 -27.78
N SER A 163 23.67 14.05 -28.21
CA SER A 163 23.19 13.35 -29.41
C SER A 163 21.72 12.93 -29.26
N PRO A 164 20.87 13.07 -30.29
CA PRO A 164 19.49 12.57 -30.24
C PRO A 164 19.39 11.05 -30.46
N ILE A 165 20.49 10.37 -30.79
CA ILE A 165 20.49 8.94 -31.18
C ILE A 165 19.95 8.05 -30.06
N PRO A 166 20.40 8.17 -28.79
CA PRO A 166 19.90 7.31 -27.71
C PRO A 166 18.38 7.45 -27.49
N ILE A 167 17.87 8.66 -27.59
CA ILE A 167 16.43 8.93 -27.44
C ILE A 167 15.65 8.34 -28.62
N ARG A 168 16.12 8.50 -29.85
CA ARG A 168 15.47 7.90 -31.04
C ARG A 168 15.44 6.38 -30.96
N LEU A 169 16.52 5.77 -30.49
CA LEU A 169 16.59 4.33 -30.28
C LEU A 169 15.58 3.86 -29.22
N ALA A 170 15.42 4.62 -28.13
CA ALA A 170 14.42 4.33 -27.11
C ALA A 170 12.99 4.40 -27.66
N LEU A 171 12.68 5.45 -28.44
CA LEU A 171 11.38 5.61 -29.10
C LEU A 171 11.08 4.47 -30.08
N GLU A 172 12.07 4.07 -30.88
CA GLU A 172 11.95 2.96 -31.83
C GLU A 172 11.64 1.65 -31.11
N LYS A 173 12.41 1.31 -30.05
CA LYS A 173 12.19 0.10 -29.25
C LYS A 173 10.85 0.10 -28.51
N LEU A 174 10.34 1.27 -28.12
CA LEU A 174 9.03 1.43 -27.48
C LEU A 174 7.86 1.53 -28.50
N GLY A 175 8.14 1.67 -29.79
CA GLY A 175 7.12 1.81 -30.83
C GLY A 175 6.30 3.10 -30.71
N VAL A 176 6.89 4.22 -30.28
CA VAL A 176 6.22 5.51 -30.07
C VAL A 176 6.75 6.61 -30.96
N ASN A 177 5.88 7.55 -31.35
CA ASN A 177 6.33 8.74 -32.07
C ASN A 177 6.95 9.76 -31.10
N PRO A 178 7.88 10.62 -31.55
CA PRO A 178 8.53 11.60 -30.68
C PRO A 178 7.57 12.52 -29.89
N HIS A 179 6.44 12.91 -30.50
CA HIS A 179 5.45 13.78 -29.88
C HIS A 179 4.56 13.07 -28.85
N GLU A 180 4.65 11.74 -28.74
CA GLU A 180 3.90 10.91 -27.80
C GLU A 180 4.76 10.52 -26.59
N ALA A 181 5.95 11.09 -26.46
CA ALA A 181 6.89 10.78 -25.39
C ALA A 181 7.36 12.05 -24.66
N LEU A 182 7.76 11.87 -23.41
CA LEU A 182 8.40 12.88 -22.58
C LEU A 182 9.77 12.38 -22.13
N MET A 183 10.80 13.21 -22.26
CA MET A 183 12.14 12.95 -21.71
C MET A 183 12.32 13.71 -20.40
N LEU A 184 12.75 13.00 -19.36
CA LEU A 184 13.10 13.52 -18.05
C LEU A 184 14.62 13.55 -17.91
N GLY A 185 15.19 14.71 -17.60
CA GLY A 185 16.62 14.87 -17.39
C GLY A 185 16.94 16.05 -16.49
N ASP A 186 18.00 15.94 -15.71
CA ASP A 186 18.48 17.02 -14.85
C ASP A 186 19.52 17.90 -15.57
N THR A 187 20.14 17.43 -16.65
CA THR A 187 21.20 18.18 -17.36
C THR A 187 20.72 18.91 -18.61
N VAL A 188 21.49 19.93 -19.05
CA VAL A 188 21.27 20.62 -20.33
C VAL A 188 21.35 19.67 -21.52
N ASP A 189 22.24 18.67 -21.46
CA ASP A 189 22.45 17.73 -22.56
C ASP A 189 21.25 16.81 -22.78
N ASP A 190 20.52 16.45 -21.71
CA ASP A 190 19.25 15.74 -21.81
C ASP A 190 18.22 16.54 -22.58
N ILE A 191 18.08 17.81 -22.22
CA ILE A 191 17.12 18.73 -22.82
C ILE A 191 17.46 18.95 -24.31
N VAL A 192 18.74 19.17 -24.62
CA VAL A 192 19.21 19.35 -26.00
C VAL A 192 19.01 18.07 -26.82
N ALA A 193 19.32 16.90 -26.27
CA ALA A 193 19.11 15.62 -26.95
C ALA A 193 17.64 15.40 -27.27
N ALA A 194 16.75 15.64 -26.30
CA ALA A 194 15.30 15.49 -26.46
C ALA A 194 14.76 16.44 -27.55
N ASN A 195 15.16 17.71 -27.51
CA ASN A 195 14.74 18.71 -28.49
C ASN A 195 15.23 18.35 -29.91
N LYS A 196 16.47 17.87 -30.06
CA LYS A 196 16.98 17.35 -31.35
C LYS A 196 16.26 16.07 -31.82
N ALA A 197 15.77 15.26 -30.88
CA ALA A 197 14.94 14.09 -31.17
C ALA A 197 13.47 14.44 -31.44
N LYS A 198 13.07 15.72 -31.28
CA LYS A 198 11.68 16.21 -31.36
C LYS A 198 10.76 15.62 -30.29
N VAL A 199 11.31 15.28 -29.13
CA VAL A 199 10.61 14.81 -27.94
C VAL A 199 10.43 15.97 -26.98
N VAL A 200 9.31 16.00 -26.24
CA VAL A 200 9.10 17.02 -25.22
C VAL A 200 10.03 16.77 -24.04
N SER A 201 10.69 17.81 -23.56
CA SER A 201 11.70 17.71 -22.51
C SER A 201 11.21 18.36 -21.20
N CYS A 202 11.43 17.67 -20.09
CA CYS A 202 11.21 18.18 -18.74
C CYS A 202 12.52 18.15 -17.96
N GLY A 203 12.92 19.32 -17.47
CA GLY A 203 14.04 19.45 -16.54
C GLY A 203 13.63 18.95 -15.15
N VAL A 204 14.47 18.15 -14.51
CA VAL A 204 14.27 17.68 -13.13
C VAL A 204 15.24 18.42 -12.21
N MET A 205 14.71 19.00 -11.13
CA MET A 205 15.56 19.58 -10.10
C MET A 205 16.13 18.48 -9.21
N THR A 206 17.45 18.43 -9.07
CA THR A 206 18.07 17.57 -8.06
C THR A 206 17.76 18.08 -6.65
N PRO A 207 17.76 17.22 -5.61
CA PRO A 207 17.56 17.65 -4.22
C PRO A 207 18.50 18.79 -3.80
N GLN A 208 19.74 18.75 -4.28
CA GLN A 208 20.76 19.75 -4.01
C GLN A 208 20.44 21.10 -4.68
N ALA A 209 20.01 21.08 -5.96
CA ALA A 209 19.60 22.28 -6.67
C ALA A 209 18.34 22.92 -6.06
N TYR A 210 17.44 22.09 -5.51
CA TYR A 210 16.26 22.58 -4.82
C TYR A 210 16.55 23.23 -3.47
N ALA A 211 17.45 22.65 -2.67
CA ALA A 211 17.91 23.27 -1.42
C ALA A 211 18.47 24.68 -1.69
N GLN A 212 19.32 24.82 -2.70
CA GLN A 212 19.87 26.12 -3.11
C GLN A 212 18.80 27.10 -3.61
N PHE A 213 17.77 26.61 -4.31
CA PHE A 213 16.65 27.43 -4.77
C PHE A 213 15.81 27.99 -3.61
N ILE A 214 15.54 27.16 -2.58
CA ILE A 214 14.84 27.61 -1.36
C ILE A 214 15.66 28.68 -0.65
N ASP A 215 16.95 28.46 -0.49
CA ASP A 215 17.83 29.37 0.25
C ASP A 215 18.01 30.72 -0.46
N ALA A 216 18.13 30.70 -1.79
CA ALA A 216 18.32 31.92 -2.59
C ALA A 216 17.03 32.71 -2.84
N GLN A 217 15.85 32.12 -2.63
CA GLN A 217 14.53 32.67 -3.01
C GLN A 217 14.49 33.21 -4.45
N ALA A 218 15.32 32.65 -5.34
CA ALA A 218 15.54 33.13 -6.69
C ALA A 218 15.83 31.95 -7.63
N GLU A 219 15.52 32.12 -8.92
CA GLU A 219 15.92 31.15 -9.94
C GLU A 219 17.45 31.01 -9.92
N THR A 220 17.92 29.80 -9.61
CA THR A 220 19.34 29.48 -9.67
C THR A 220 19.78 29.48 -11.14
N GLY A 221 21.04 29.83 -11.41
CA GLY A 221 21.59 29.78 -12.78
C GLY A 221 21.41 28.42 -13.45
N TYR A 222 21.32 27.35 -12.65
CA TYR A 222 20.97 26.00 -13.08
C TYR A 222 19.59 25.91 -13.77
N ILE A 223 18.53 26.44 -13.15
CA ILE A 223 17.17 26.43 -13.71
C ILE A 223 17.12 27.26 -15.00
N SER A 224 17.80 28.41 -15.01
CA SER A 224 17.86 29.27 -16.20
C SER A 224 18.53 28.55 -17.38
N SER A 225 19.57 27.75 -17.12
CA SER A 225 20.26 26.95 -18.15
C SER A 225 19.36 25.87 -18.76
N LEU A 226 18.57 25.14 -17.94
CA LEU A 226 17.63 24.13 -18.45
C LEU A 226 16.51 24.76 -19.29
N LYS A 227 15.97 25.90 -18.85
CA LYS A 227 14.98 26.66 -19.63
C LYS A 227 15.57 27.17 -20.95
N ALA A 228 16.79 27.72 -20.91
CA ALA A 228 17.49 28.22 -22.09
C ALA A 228 17.81 27.10 -23.10
N ALA A 229 18.08 25.88 -22.62
CA ALA A 229 18.25 24.69 -23.44
C ALA A 229 16.94 24.22 -24.11
N GLY A 230 15.80 24.77 -23.69
CA GLY A 230 14.48 24.52 -24.24
C GLY A 230 13.65 23.50 -23.45
N ALA A 231 13.87 23.37 -22.14
CA ALA A 231 13.01 22.54 -21.30
C ALA A 231 11.59 23.11 -21.29
N THR A 232 10.60 22.26 -21.56
CA THR A 232 9.18 22.67 -21.61
C THR A 232 8.64 22.95 -20.21
N ARG A 233 9.12 22.20 -19.21
CA ARG A 233 8.77 22.36 -17.79
C ARG A 233 9.98 22.04 -16.92
N ILE A 234 9.99 22.59 -15.71
CA ILE A 234 10.94 22.25 -14.66
C ILE A 234 10.16 21.63 -13.51
N LEU A 235 10.46 20.37 -13.20
CA LEU A 235 9.87 19.64 -12.09
C LEU A 235 10.67 19.96 -10.82
N LYS A 236 9.96 20.36 -9.77
CA LYS A 236 10.51 20.49 -8.41
C LYS A 236 10.98 19.10 -7.94
N PRO A 237 11.89 18.99 -6.95
CA PRO A 237 12.66 17.76 -6.76
C PRO A 237 11.76 16.55 -6.61
N GLY A 238 12.16 15.50 -7.33
CA GLY A 238 11.31 14.37 -7.63
C GLY A 238 10.50 14.56 -8.92
N VAL A 239 9.58 13.62 -9.13
CA VAL A 239 8.82 13.49 -10.39
C VAL A 239 7.32 13.30 -10.12
N ALA A 240 6.85 13.65 -8.92
CA ALA A 240 5.46 13.45 -8.51
C ALA A 240 4.46 14.27 -9.35
N GLU A 241 4.86 15.47 -9.78
CA GLU A 241 4.08 16.34 -10.68
C GLU A 241 3.76 15.66 -12.03
N LEU A 242 4.47 14.58 -12.40
CA LEU A 242 4.15 13.80 -13.59
C LEU A 242 2.78 13.13 -13.52
N LEU A 243 2.24 12.89 -12.32
CA LEU A 243 0.87 12.36 -12.19
C LEU A 243 -0.21 13.36 -12.61
N ASP A 244 0.11 14.65 -12.64
CA ASP A 244 -0.80 15.69 -13.16
C ASP A 244 -0.62 15.86 -14.67
N VAL A 245 0.59 15.61 -15.19
CA VAL A 245 0.94 15.71 -16.62
C VAL A 245 0.48 14.50 -17.42
N ILE A 246 0.58 13.32 -16.82
CA ILE A 246 0.14 12.05 -17.39
C ILE A 246 -1.11 11.67 -16.60
N PRO A 247 -2.28 12.22 -16.96
CA PRO A 247 -3.53 11.85 -16.30
C PRO A 247 -3.74 10.35 -16.48
N LYS A 248 -4.47 9.73 -15.55
CA LYS A 248 -4.85 8.33 -15.70
C LYS A 248 -5.46 8.13 -17.07
N ASN A 249 -4.83 7.28 -17.88
CA ASN A 249 -5.41 6.85 -19.13
C ASN A 249 -6.82 6.36 -18.82
N ALA A 250 -7.85 6.96 -19.43
CA ALA A 250 -9.24 6.57 -19.17
C ALA A 250 -9.52 5.08 -19.48
N LYS A 251 -8.56 4.40 -20.15
CA LYS A 251 -8.54 2.95 -20.37
C LYS A 251 -7.97 2.10 -19.23
N PHE A 252 -7.09 2.65 -18.38
CA PHE A 252 -6.55 1.98 -17.16
C PHE A 252 -7.13 2.57 -15.87
N ALA A 253 -7.84 3.69 -15.94
CA ALA A 253 -8.92 3.95 -15.02
C ALA A 253 -9.96 2.83 -15.16
N SER A 254 -9.83 1.86 -14.25
CA SER A 254 -10.86 0.91 -13.87
C SER A 254 -10.89 -0.42 -14.66
N LEU A 255 -10.28 -1.47 -14.08
CA LEU A 255 -11.22 -2.46 -13.55
C LEU A 255 -11.98 -1.71 -12.47
N LYS A 256 -13.21 -1.28 -12.75
CA LYS A 256 -14.04 -0.65 -11.71
C LYS A 256 -14.02 -1.63 -10.56
N ARG A 257 -13.65 -1.15 -9.36
CA ARG A 257 -13.79 -1.94 -8.14
C ARG A 257 -15.27 -2.04 -7.82
N MET A 258 -15.96 -2.77 -8.69
CA MET A 258 -17.38 -2.87 -8.82
C MET A 258 -17.71 -4.32 -9.09
N ALA A 259 -18.67 -4.86 -8.35
CA ALA A 259 -19.16 -6.19 -8.60
C ALA A 259 -20.64 -6.28 -8.28
N THR A 260 -21.30 -7.16 -9.02
CA THR A 260 -22.69 -7.53 -8.84
C THR A 260 -22.75 -8.98 -8.42
N VAL A 261 -23.61 -9.28 -7.44
CA VAL A 261 -23.89 -10.61 -6.93
C VAL A 261 -25.38 -10.80 -6.90
N SER A 262 -25.86 -11.83 -7.60
CA SER A 262 -27.23 -12.31 -7.48
C SER A 262 -27.21 -13.64 -6.73
N ARG A 263 -27.95 -13.71 -5.62
CA ARG A 263 -28.03 -14.89 -4.75
C ARG A 263 -29.49 -15.27 -4.55
N LYS A 264 -29.81 -16.54 -4.75
CA LYS A 264 -31.17 -17.05 -4.60
C LYS A 264 -31.18 -18.36 -3.82
N THR A 265 -32.00 -18.41 -2.77
CA THR A 265 -32.26 -19.59 -1.95
C THR A 265 -33.76 -19.87 -1.90
N LYS A 266 -34.23 -20.70 -0.96
CA LYS A 266 -35.68 -20.89 -0.73
C LYS A 266 -36.26 -19.75 0.10
N GLU A 267 -35.42 -19.14 0.93
CA GLU A 267 -35.74 -18.11 1.92
C GLU A 267 -35.65 -16.70 1.31
N THR A 268 -34.64 -16.44 0.47
CA THR A 268 -34.37 -15.11 -0.07
C THR A 268 -34.00 -15.09 -1.56
N SER A 269 -34.28 -13.95 -2.22
CA SER A 269 -33.79 -13.61 -3.55
C SER A 269 -33.16 -12.22 -3.50
N ILE A 270 -31.85 -12.12 -3.74
CA ILE A 270 -31.05 -10.93 -3.50
C ILE A 270 -30.24 -10.55 -4.72
N ASP A 271 -30.28 -9.26 -5.07
CA ASP A 271 -29.37 -8.63 -6.02
C ASP A 271 -28.60 -7.52 -5.29
N ALA A 272 -27.27 -7.66 -5.23
CA ALA A 272 -26.36 -6.73 -4.60
C ALA A 272 -25.34 -6.21 -5.62
N GLU A 273 -25.13 -4.90 -5.66
CA GLU A 273 -24.07 -4.25 -6.42
C GLU A 273 -23.28 -3.32 -5.50
N VAL A 274 -21.96 -3.44 -5.51
CA VAL A 274 -21.07 -2.60 -4.73
C VAL A 274 -20.05 -1.97 -5.65
N TYR A 275 -19.89 -0.65 -5.58
CA TYR A 275 -18.81 0.10 -6.21
C TYR A 275 -17.98 0.83 -5.14
N ILE A 276 -16.74 0.37 -4.94
CA ILE A 276 -15.83 0.83 -3.87
C ILE A 276 -15.37 2.27 -4.11
N ASP A 277 -15.10 2.66 -5.35
CA ASP A 277 -14.63 4.02 -5.71
C ASP A 277 -15.80 4.99 -5.98
N GLY A 278 -16.87 4.85 -5.20
CA GLY A 278 -18.13 5.57 -5.36
C GLY A 278 -18.15 6.98 -4.75
N THR A 279 -19.36 7.48 -4.58
CA THR A 279 -19.67 8.77 -3.97
C THR A 279 -20.47 8.67 -2.66
N GLY A 280 -20.92 7.45 -2.33
CA GLY A 280 -21.81 7.15 -1.20
C GLY A 280 -23.29 7.24 -1.59
N LYS A 281 -23.63 6.88 -2.83
CA LYS A 281 -25.01 6.71 -3.30
C LYS A 281 -25.54 5.34 -2.87
N SER A 282 -26.81 5.27 -2.52
CA SER A 282 -27.41 4.00 -2.15
C SER A 282 -28.85 3.87 -2.62
N GLU A 283 -29.21 2.68 -3.08
CA GLU A 283 -30.59 2.23 -3.28
C GLU A 283 -30.75 0.89 -2.56
N ILE A 284 -31.32 0.93 -1.34
CA ILE A 284 -31.42 -0.24 -0.47
C ILE A 284 -32.88 -0.57 -0.21
N LYS A 285 -33.27 -1.80 -0.49
CA LYS A 285 -34.61 -2.35 -0.26
C LYS A 285 -34.48 -3.78 0.26
N THR A 286 -34.29 -3.93 1.57
CA THR A 286 -34.23 -5.25 2.22
C THR A 286 -35.59 -5.76 2.68
N GLY A 287 -36.57 -4.86 2.80
CA GLY A 287 -37.85 -5.13 3.48
C GLY A 287 -37.82 -4.82 4.99
N ILE A 288 -36.63 -4.52 5.55
CA ILE A 288 -36.45 -4.18 6.97
C ILE A 288 -35.89 -2.75 7.07
N GLY A 289 -36.77 -1.79 7.38
CA GLY A 289 -36.42 -0.36 7.29
C GLY A 289 -35.23 0.10 8.15
N PHE A 290 -34.96 -0.53 9.30
CA PHE A 290 -33.79 -0.18 10.10
C PHE A 290 -32.49 -0.76 9.53
N LEU A 291 -32.54 -1.94 8.90
CA LEU A 291 -31.41 -2.51 8.16
C LEU A 291 -31.08 -1.65 6.93
N ASP A 292 -32.11 -1.20 6.19
CA ASP A 292 -31.94 -0.26 5.07
C ASP A 292 -31.20 1.01 5.49
N HIS A 293 -31.56 1.55 6.66
CA HIS A 293 -30.90 2.73 7.25
C HIS A 293 -29.43 2.44 7.62
N MET A 294 -29.13 1.29 8.22
CA MET A 294 -27.75 0.90 8.57
C MET A 294 -26.86 0.75 7.32
N ILE A 295 -27.34 0.09 6.28
CA ILE A 295 -26.59 -0.10 5.01
C ILE A 295 -26.46 1.23 4.26
N THR A 296 -27.48 2.08 4.30
CA THR A 296 -27.40 3.45 3.76
C THR A 296 -26.33 4.28 4.47
N ALA A 297 -26.25 4.19 5.81
CA ALA A 297 -25.19 4.83 6.58
C ALA A 297 -23.81 4.25 6.21
N MET A 298 -23.72 2.93 6.02
CA MET A 298 -22.49 2.28 5.57
C MET A 298 -22.02 2.83 4.22
N SER A 299 -22.87 2.80 3.19
CA SER A 299 -22.59 3.38 1.86
C SER A 299 -22.13 4.85 1.97
N LYS A 300 -22.90 5.67 2.70
CA LYS A 300 -22.64 7.11 2.80
C LYS A 300 -21.25 7.41 3.38
N HIS A 301 -20.85 6.69 4.41
CA HIS A 301 -19.63 6.98 5.16
C HIS A 301 -18.40 6.25 4.61
N SER A 302 -18.58 5.10 3.96
CA SER A 302 -17.50 4.43 3.23
C SER A 302 -17.21 5.11 1.89
N ARG A 303 -18.18 5.88 1.37
CA ARG A 303 -18.24 6.42 0.01
C ARG A 303 -18.48 5.37 -1.06
N PHE A 304 -18.91 4.16 -0.69
CA PHE A 304 -19.26 3.14 -1.66
C PHE A 304 -20.63 3.44 -2.26
N ASP A 305 -20.77 3.28 -3.57
CA ASP A 305 -22.10 3.23 -4.17
C ASP A 305 -22.65 1.81 -3.99
N ILE A 306 -23.83 1.66 -3.38
CA ILE A 306 -24.41 0.34 -3.03
C ILE A 306 -25.85 0.26 -3.54
N SER A 307 -26.14 -0.73 -4.38
CA SER A 307 -27.50 -1.13 -4.72
C SER A 307 -27.80 -2.49 -4.08
N LEU A 308 -28.91 -2.61 -3.37
CA LEU A 308 -29.32 -3.86 -2.75
C LEU A 308 -30.84 -4.01 -2.81
N SER A 309 -31.30 -5.09 -3.42
CA SER A 309 -32.70 -5.50 -3.44
C SER A 309 -32.81 -6.91 -2.87
N CYS A 310 -33.72 -7.11 -1.92
CA CYS A 310 -34.01 -8.43 -1.35
C CYS A 310 -35.52 -8.66 -1.29
N GLU A 311 -35.94 -9.80 -1.81
CA GLU A 311 -37.23 -10.41 -1.52
C GLU A 311 -36.99 -11.57 -0.55
N GLY A 312 -37.29 -11.35 0.73
CA GLY A 312 -37.07 -12.34 1.78
C GLY A 312 -38.35 -12.74 2.51
N ASP A 313 -38.29 -13.85 3.22
CA ASP A 313 -39.35 -14.45 4.03
C ASP A 313 -39.63 -13.71 5.36
N THR A 314 -39.64 -12.37 5.34
CA THR A 314 -39.89 -11.46 6.48
C THR A 314 -41.18 -11.69 7.28
N HIS A 315 -42.07 -12.57 6.80
CA HIS A 315 -43.26 -13.04 7.52
C HIS A 315 -42.93 -14.12 8.57
N ILE A 316 -41.76 -14.76 8.48
CA ILE A 316 -41.20 -15.67 9.49
C ILE A 316 -40.53 -14.83 10.58
N ASP A 317 -39.41 -14.17 10.22
CA ASP A 317 -38.67 -13.20 11.04
C ASP A 317 -37.70 -12.38 10.16
N ASP A 318 -36.81 -11.60 10.76
CA ASP A 318 -35.80 -10.78 10.07
C ASP A 318 -34.46 -11.50 9.81
N HIS A 319 -34.31 -12.75 10.26
CA HIS A 319 -33.03 -13.45 10.33
C HIS A 319 -32.45 -13.74 8.95
N HIS A 320 -33.12 -14.58 8.15
CA HIS A 320 -32.61 -15.00 6.84
C HIS A 320 -32.39 -13.79 5.92
N THR A 321 -33.31 -12.83 5.95
CA THR A 321 -33.20 -11.59 5.16
C THR A 321 -31.95 -10.80 5.54
N THR A 322 -31.67 -10.61 6.84
CA THR A 322 -30.52 -9.84 7.30
C THR A 322 -29.20 -10.55 7.02
N GLU A 323 -29.12 -11.85 7.34
CA GLU A 323 -27.94 -12.68 7.09
C GLU A 323 -27.58 -12.71 5.61
N ASP A 324 -28.54 -13.05 4.75
CA ASP A 324 -28.29 -13.24 3.33
C ASP A 324 -27.95 -11.92 2.62
N CYS A 325 -28.52 -10.80 3.06
CA CYS A 325 -28.12 -9.47 2.61
C CYS A 325 -26.65 -9.19 2.96
N ALA A 326 -26.22 -9.52 4.17
CA ALA A 326 -24.84 -9.35 4.61
C ALA A 326 -23.86 -10.22 3.81
N LEU A 327 -24.22 -11.48 3.56
CA LEU A 327 -23.44 -12.40 2.73
C LEU A 327 -23.30 -11.88 1.30
N ALA A 328 -24.40 -11.47 0.66
CA ALA A 328 -24.38 -10.95 -0.71
C ALA A 328 -23.54 -9.67 -0.82
N LEU A 329 -23.66 -8.75 0.14
CA LEU A 329 -22.83 -7.54 0.19
C LEU A 329 -21.35 -7.87 0.42
N GLY A 330 -21.03 -8.81 1.30
CA GLY A 330 -19.66 -9.23 1.56
C GLY A 330 -19.02 -9.88 0.32
N GLU A 331 -19.76 -10.74 -0.39
CA GLU A 331 -19.30 -11.37 -1.63
C GLU A 331 -19.10 -10.33 -2.75
N ALA A 332 -20.02 -9.38 -2.91
CA ALA A 332 -19.88 -8.29 -3.88
C ALA A 332 -18.66 -7.42 -3.53
N PHE A 333 -18.45 -7.11 -2.26
CA PHE A 333 -17.28 -6.37 -1.81
C PHE A 333 -15.96 -7.11 -2.08
N ASP A 334 -15.89 -8.41 -1.79
CA ASP A 334 -14.71 -9.24 -2.09
C ASP A 334 -14.38 -9.28 -3.60
N LYS A 335 -15.39 -9.50 -4.44
CA LYS A 335 -15.23 -9.47 -5.90
C LYS A 335 -14.75 -8.09 -6.38
N ALA A 336 -15.30 -7.02 -5.81
CA ALA A 336 -14.91 -5.65 -6.13
C ALA A 336 -13.47 -5.32 -5.70
N LEU A 337 -12.93 -5.97 -4.66
CA LEU A 337 -11.54 -5.81 -4.21
C LEU A 337 -10.51 -6.44 -5.18
N GLY A 338 -10.92 -7.43 -5.98
CA GLY A 338 -10.04 -8.09 -6.94
C GLY A 338 -8.79 -8.71 -6.29
N ASN A 339 -7.61 -8.34 -6.78
CA ASN A 339 -6.32 -8.88 -6.30
C ASN A 339 -5.84 -8.29 -4.97
N ARG A 340 -6.57 -7.34 -4.36
CA ARG A 340 -6.26 -6.69 -3.07
C ARG A 340 -4.87 -6.02 -3.06
N HIS A 341 -4.37 -5.60 -4.23
CA HIS A 341 -3.04 -4.99 -4.38
C HIS A 341 -3.11 -3.46 -4.31
N GLY A 342 -2.03 -2.84 -3.82
CA GLY A 342 -1.86 -1.37 -3.80
C GLY A 342 -2.85 -0.64 -2.88
N ILE A 343 -3.49 -1.34 -1.94
CA ILE A 343 -4.39 -0.76 -0.93
C ILE A 343 -3.70 -0.67 0.43
N SER A 344 -4.19 0.23 1.28
CA SER A 344 -3.69 0.44 2.64
C SER A 344 -3.78 -0.82 3.53
N ARG A 345 -4.67 -1.77 3.17
CA ARG A 345 -4.98 -3.04 3.86
C ARG A 345 -5.63 -2.86 5.23
N PHE A 346 -5.07 -2.00 6.06
CA PHE A 346 -5.55 -1.74 7.41
C PHE A 346 -6.34 -0.44 7.46
N GLY A 347 -7.42 -0.44 8.24
CA GLY A 347 -8.21 0.74 8.51
C GLY A 347 -8.77 0.71 9.91
N SER A 348 -8.91 1.87 10.53
CA SER A 348 -9.58 1.99 11.82
C SER A 348 -10.30 3.32 11.92
N ALA A 349 -11.37 3.35 12.72
CA ALA A 349 -12.10 4.57 12.99
C ALA A 349 -12.80 4.52 14.35
N CYS A 350 -12.87 5.67 15.01
CA CYS A 350 -13.76 5.92 16.15
C CYS A 350 -14.81 6.94 15.73
N VAL A 351 -16.09 6.59 15.82
CA VAL A 351 -17.20 7.46 15.40
C VAL A 351 -18.21 7.61 16.54
N PRO A 352 -18.52 8.86 16.94
CA PRO A 352 -19.58 9.12 17.89
C PRO A 352 -20.95 9.27 17.20
N LEU A 353 -22.00 9.04 17.96
CA LEU A 353 -23.35 9.53 17.66
C LEU A 353 -24.03 9.90 18.97
N ASP A 354 -24.21 11.20 19.18
CA ASP A 354 -24.64 11.78 20.45
C ASP A 354 -23.83 11.22 21.64
N GLU A 355 -24.46 10.46 22.54
CA GLU A 355 -23.81 9.87 23.71
C GLU A 355 -23.10 8.54 23.43
N ALA A 356 -23.32 7.95 22.26
CA ALA A 356 -22.68 6.70 21.85
C ALA A 356 -21.32 6.95 21.17
N LEU A 357 -20.39 6.03 21.36
CA LEU A 357 -19.08 6.02 20.71
C LEU A 357 -18.72 4.59 20.33
N SER A 358 -18.43 4.38 19.05
CA SER A 358 -18.04 3.08 18.52
C SER A 358 -16.68 3.14 17.84
N ARG A 359 -15.93 2.05 17.93
CA ARG A 359 -14.65 1.83 17.24
C ARG A 359 -14.81 0.67 16.27
N ALA A 360 -14.22 0.78 15.09
CA ALA A 360 -14.05 -0.35 14.18
C ALA A 360 -12.60 -0.44 13.69
N VAL A 361 -12.12 -1.67 13.49
CA VAL A 361 -10.81 -1.99 12.91
C VAL A 361 -11.00 -3.05 11.83
N VAL A 362 -10.36 -2.86 10.68
CA VAL A 362 -10.44 -3.74 9.52
C VAL A 362 -9.04 -4.10 9.04
N ASP A 363 -8.82 -5.38 8.76
CA ASP A 363 -7.68 -5.91 7.98
C ASP A 363 -8.22 -6.67 6.75
N ILE A 364 -7.88 -6.19 5.54
CA ILE A 364 -8.15 -6.90 4.27
C ILE A 364 -7.19 -8.10 4.13
N SER A 365 -7.42 -9.10 4.98
CA SER A 365 -6.45 -10.15 5.33
C SER A 365 -6.55 -11.44 4.51
N SER A 366 -7.65 -11.61 3.78
CA SER A 366 -8.06 -12.90 3.16
C SER A 366 -8.36 -13.99 4.19
N ARG A 367 -8.51 -13.62 5.47
CA ARG A 367 -8.89 -14.52 6.57
C ARG A 367 -10.21 -14.03 7.17
N PRO A 368 -11.31 -14.79 7.01
CA PRO A 368 -12.60 -14.40 7.59
C PRO A 368 -12.52 -14.47 9.11
N HIS A 369 -12.74 -13.34 9.79
CA HIS A 369 -12.81 -13.27 11.24
C HIS A 369 -13.59 -12.02 11.68
N SER A 370 -14.37 -12.14 12.75
CA SER A 370 -15.07 -11.00 13.35
C SER A 370 -15.11 -11.08 14.87
N GLU A 371 -14.85 -9.97 15.54
CA GLU A 371 -15.10 -9.79 16.97
C GLU A 371 -15.99 -8.57 17.17
N ILE A 372 -17.23 -8.79 17.63
CA ILE A 372 -18.28 -7.78 17.60
C ILE A 372 -18.94 -7.61 18.97
N ASN A 373 -18.72 -6.46 19.59
CA ASN A 373 -19.32 -6.10 20.87
C ASN A 373 -20.09 -4.78 20.76
N LEU A 374 -21.41 -4.87 20.55
CA LEU A 374 -22.26 -3.69 20.39
C LEU A 374 -22.97 -3.25 21.69
N ALA A 375 -22.88 -4.05 22.75
CA ALA A 375 -23.51 -3.80 24.05
C ALA A 375 -25.00 -3.39 23.98
N LEU A 376 -25.75 -3.92 23.01
CA LEU A 376 -27.17 -3.60 22.80
C LEU A 376 -28.01 -4.21 23.92
N THR A 377 -29.06 -3.50 24.35
CA THR A 377 -29.89 -3.89 25.50
C THR A 377 -31.36 -4.14 25.15
N ARG A 378 -31.83 -3.51 24.08
CA ARG A 378 -33.18 -3.71 23.53
C ARG A 378 -33.24 -5.03 22.78
N PRO A 379 -34.43 -5.66 22.70
CA PRO A 379 -34.61 -6.81 21.83
C PRO A 379 -34.58 -6.39 20.36
N ASN A 380 -35.23 -5.27 20.00
CA ASN A 380 -35.39 -4.82 18.60
C ASN A 380 -35.23 -3.30 18.45
N ILE A 381 -34.79 -2.87 17.26
CA ILE A 381 -34.83 -1.47 16.80
C ILE A 381 -35.65 -1.42 15.50
N GLY A 382 -36.86 -0.86 15.59
CA GLY A 382 -37.82 -0.97 14.50
C GLY A 382 -38.22 -2.44 14.30
N ALA A 383 -38.12 -2.92 13.07
CA ALA A 383 -38.39 -4.31 12.70
C ALA A 383 -37.13 -5.20 12.70
N LEU A 384 -35.95 -4.66 13.02
CA LEU A 384 -34.71 -5.43 13.09
C LEU A 384 -34.46 -5.88 14.54
N SER A 385 -34.23 -7.18 14.72
CA SER A 385 -33.80 -7.75 15.99
C SER A 385 -32.34 -7.38 16.27
N CYS A 386 -32.04 -7.04 17.51
CA CYS A 386 -30.72 -6.52 17.89
C CYS A 386 -29.62 -7.58 17.79
N GLU A 387 -29.97 -8.86 17.92
CA GLU A 387 -29.04 -9.98 17.72
C GLU A 387 -28.54 -10.10 16.27
N MET A 388 -29.34 -9.62 15.31
CA MET A 388 -28.94 -9.64 13.90
C MET A 388 -27.95 -8.54 13.51
N LEU A 389 -27.74 -7.52 14.36
CA LEU A 389 -26.73 -6.49 14.11
C LEU A 389 -25.29 -7.05 14.22
N PRO A 390 -24.89 -7.77 15.29
CA PRO A 390 -23.63 -8.52 15.29
C PRO A 390 -23.55 -9.57 14.19
N HIS A 391 -24.65 -10.29 13.94
CA HIS A 391 -24.70 -11.33 12.91
C HIS A 391 -24.43 -10.77 11.51
N PHE A 392 -24.92 -9.57 11.20
CA PHE A 392 -24.62 -8.87 9.95
C PHE A 392 -23.12 -8.68 9.76
N PHE A 393 -22.40 -8.18 10.77
CA PHE A 393 -20.95 -7.98 10.67
C PHE A 393 -20.19 -9.31 10.51
N HIS A 394 -20.62 -10.34 11.23
CA HIS A 394 -20.06 -11.69 11.11
C HIS A 394 -20.20 -12.21 9.68
N SER A 395 -21.43 -12.25 9.16
CA SER A 395 -21.75 -12.72 7.80
C SER A 395 -21.05 -11.89 6.73
N PHE A 396 -21.04 -10.56 6.85
CA PHE A 396 -20.31 -9.68 5.92
C PHE A 396 -18.81 -10.00 5.92
N SER A 397 -18.17 -10.04 7.09
CA SER A 397 -16.72 -10.28 7.20
C SER A 397 -16.30 -11.66 6.67
N SER A 398 -17.17 -12.66 6.87
CA SER A 398 -17.00 -14.02 6.39
C SER A 398 -16.99 -14.06 4.86
N ALA A 399 -18.06 -13.54 4.23
CA ALA A 399 -18.18 -13.50 2.78
C ALA A 399 -17.14 -12.57 2.13
N ALA A 400 -16.78 -11.46 2.79
CA ALA A 400 -15.74 -10.54 2.33
C ALA A 400 -14.31 -11.10 2.50
N ARG A 401 -14.13 -12.17 3.30
CA ARG A 401 -12.83 -12.75 3.67
C ARG A 401 -11.88 -11.70 4.26
N ILE A 402 -12.37 -10.99 5.28
CA ILE A 402 -11.61 -9.95 5.98
C ILE A 402 -11.71 -10.15 7.49
N THR A 403 -10.82 -9.50 8.23
CA THR A 403 -10.84 -9.49 9.68
C THR A 403 -11.45 -8.17 10.16
N VAL A 404 -12.48 -8.23 11.01
CA VAL A 404 -13.26 -7.07 11.46
C VAL A 404 -13.40 -7.09 12.98
N HIS A 405 -13.06 -5.99 13.64
CA HIS A 405 -13.38 -5.77 15.05
C HIS A 405 -14.28 -4.56 15.17
N VAL A 406 -15.38 -4.67 15.94
CA VAL A 406 -16.30 -3.56 16.18
C VAL A 406 -16.71 -3.53 17.64
N ASP A 407 -16.40 -2.42 18.32
CA ASP A 407 -16.69 -2.21 19.74
C ASP A 407 -17.54 -0.96 19.94
N VAL A 408 -18.64 -1.06 20.66
CA VAL A 408 -19.32 0.09 21.26
C VAL A 408 -18.69 0.36 22.62
N LEU A 409 -17.90 1.43 22.70
CA LEU A 409 -17.17 1.80 23.91
C LEU A 409 -18.10 2.39 24.99
N ARG A 410 -19.15 3.08 24.55
CA ARG A 410 -20.19 3.67 25.42
C ARG A 410 -21.42 4.04 24.59
N GLY A 411 -22.54 4.26 25.27
CA GLY A 411 -23.80 4.72 24.69
C GLY A 411 -24.95 4.36 25.62
N ARG A 412 -26.13 4.95 25.45
CA ARG A 412 -27.34 4.59 26.22
C ARG A 412 -28.53 4.27 25.32
N ASN A 413 -28.52 4.78 24.09
CA ASN A 413 -29.52 4.50 23.08
C ASN A 413 -28.99 3.47 22.06
N ASP A 414 -29.66 2.33 21.93
CA ASP A 414 -29.22 1.27 21.01
C ASP A 414 -29.30 1.64 19.53
N HIS A 415 -30.18 2.58 19.14
CA HIS A 415 -30.12 3.17 17.79
C HIS A 415 -28.78 3.87 17.60
N HIS A 416 -28.37 4.70 18.57
CA HIS A 416 -27.13 5.45 18.48
C HIS A 416 -25.90 4.52 18.48
N ARG A 417 -25.92 3.47 19.31
CA ARG A 417 -24.87 2.44 19.35
C ARG A 417 -24.73 1.71 18.01
N ALA A 418 -25.85 1.25 17.44
CA ALA A 418 -25.87 0.55 16.16
C ALA A 418 -25.44 1.46 14.99
N GLU A 419 -25.99 2.67 14.91
CA GLU A 419 -25.64 3.59 13.82
C GLU A 419 -24.18 4.07 13.93
N ALA A 420 -23.67 4.33 15.14
CA ALA A 420 -22.27 4.66 15.35
C ALA A 420 -21.33 3.51 14.95
N SER A 421 -21.71 2.24 15.21
CA SER A 421 -20.89 1.08 14.85
C SER A 421 -20.81 0.88 13.33
N PHE A 422 -21.93 1.00 12.62
CA PHE A 422 -21.95 0.94 11.15
C PHE A 422 -21.15 2.09 10.53
N LYS A 423 -21.24 3.31 11.09
CA LYS A 423 -20.43 4.45 10.62
C LYS A 423 -18.93 4.24 10.87
N ALA A 424 -18.56 3.75 12.04
CA ALA A 424 -17.16 3.44 12.34
C ALA A 424 -16.61 2.38 11.37
N PHE A 425 -17.37 1.30 11.16
CA PHE A 425 -17.03 0.24 10.22
C PHE A 425 -16.85 0.78 8.79
N ALA A 426 -17.77 1.62 8.32
CA ALA A 426 -17.72 2.23 7.00
C ALA A 426 -16.49 3.11 6.79
N VAL A 427 -16.13 3.94 7.78
CA VAL A 427 -14.93 4.78 7.72
C VAL A 427 -13.65 3.91 7.75
N ALA A 428 -13.62 2.87 8.59
CA ALA A 428 -12.50 1.94 8.64
C ALA A 428 -12.32 1.20 7.29
N LEU A 429 -13.40 0.72 6.68
CA LEU A 429 -13.36 0.13 5.33
C LEU A 429 -12.80 1.10 4.30
N ARG A 430 -13.28 2.35 4.29
CA ARG A 430 -12.80 3.37 3.35
C ARG A 430 -11.29 3.56 3.43
N SER A 431 -10.74 3.63 4.64
CA SER A 431 -9.30 3.72 4.86
C SER A 431 -8.60 2.45 4.38
N ALA A 432 -9.08 1.27 4.77
CA ALA A 432 -8.43 -0.01 4.44
C ALA A 432 -8.34 -0.27 2.92
N VAL A 433 -9.33 0.17 2.16
CA VAL A 433 -9.38 0.01 0.69
C VAL A 433 -8.80 1.19 -0.07
N SER A 434 -8.34 2.25 0.61
CA SER A 434 -7.72 3.39 -0.05
C SER A 434 -6.41 2.95 -0.71
N PHE A 435 -6.17 3.45 -1.92
CA PHE A 435 -4.88 3.22 -2.58
C PHE A 435 -3.76 3.83 -1.75
N ASP A 436 -2.71 3.05 -1.54
CA ASP A 436 -1.49 3.48 -0.87
C ASP A 436 -0.31 3.22 -1.81
N GLY A 437 0.24 4.30 -2.37
CA GLY A 437 1.38 4.24 -3.28
C GLY A 437 2.70 3.84 -2.61
N THR A 438 2.74 3.64 -1.29
CA THR A 438 3.89 3.06 -0.59
C THR A 438 3.69 1.59 -0.25
N ALA A 439 2.46 1.09 -0.36
CA ALA A 439 2.14 -0.30 -0.11
C ALA A 439 2.58 -1.17 -1.29
N GLY A 440 3.71 -1.87 -1.12
CA GLY A 440 3.96 -3.13 -1.84
C GLY A 440 2.90 -4.18 -1.49
N ILE A 441 3.06 -5.42 -1.96
CA ILE A 441 2.12 -6.50 -1.61
C ILE A 441 1.93 -6.53 -0.08
N PRO A 442 0.72 -6.30 0.45
CA PRO A 442 0.52 -6.16 1.89
C PRO A 442 0.59 -7.50 2.61
N THR A 443 1.73 -8.19 2.63
CA THR A 443 2.00 -9.35 3.47
C THR A 443 3.50 -9.50 3.70
N SER A 444 3.92 -9.67 4.97
CA SER A 444 5.29 -10.04 5.37
C SER A 444 5.69 -11.48 4.98
N ASN A 445 4.86 -12.18 4.19
CA ASN A 445 5.11 -13.54 3.71
C ASN A 445 5.45 -13.64 2.21
N MET A 446 5.72 -12.51 1.53
CA MET A 446 6.22 -12.54 0.16
C MET A 446 7.68 -12.11 0.09
N SER A 447 8.58 -13.03 0.42
CA SER A 447 9.80 -13.14 -0.38
C SER A 447 9.35 -13.55 -1.79
N ALA A 448 9.66 -12.74 -2.81
CA ALA A 448 9.20 -12.91 -4.19
C ALA A 448 9.26 -14.38 -4.66
N LEU A 449 8.18 -14.82 -5.31
CA LEU A 449 8.14 -16.08 -6.06
C LEU A 449 9.18 -16.00 -7.18
N THR A 450 9.89 -17.10 -7.45
CA THR A 450 10.81 -17.15 -8.60
C THR A 450 10.02 -17.05 -9.91
N ASP A 451 10.67 -16.63 -11.01
CA ASP A 451 10.01 -16.51 -12.32
C ASP A 451 9.37 -17.82 -12.79
N GLU A 452 9.96 -18.96 -12.40
CA GLU A 452 9.45 -20.30 -12.69
C GLU A 452 8.20 -20.63 -11.86
N GLU A 453 8.18 -20.28 -10.56
CA GLU A 453 7.01 -20.41 -9.69
C GLU A 453 5.86 -19.50 -10.16
N GLN A 454 6.18 -18.28 -10.62
CA GLN A 454 5.20 -17.34 -11.17
C GLN A 454 4.60 -17.85 -12.49
N SER A 455 5.42 -18.43 -13.37
CA SER A 455 4.98 -19.00 -14.65
C SER A 455 4.09 -20.23 -14.46
N LEU A 456 4.41 -21.09 -13.49
CA LEU A 456 3.58 -22.25 -13.13
C LEU A 456 2.24 -21.80 -12.53
N LEU A 457 2.27 -20.83 -11.62
CA LEU A 457 1.07 -20.28 -11.00
C LEU A 457 0.16 -19.54 -12.01
N GLN A 458 0.73 -18.84 -12.98
CA GLN A 458 -0.03 -18.20 -14.06
C GLN A 458 -0.70 -19.21 -14.98
N ARG A 459 -0.03 -20.33 -15.31
CA ARG A 459 -0.64 -21.42 -16.08
C ARG A 459 -1.80 -22.06 -15.33
N ASP A 460 -1.61 -22.39 -14.06
CA ASP A 460 -2.66 -23.00 -13.24
C ASP A 460 -3.86 -22.06 -13.04
N ARG A 461 -3.63 -20.74 -12.90
CA ARG A 461 -4.70 -19.72 -12.88
C ARG A 461 -5.46 -19.59 -14.20
N ALA A 462 -4.80 -19.80 -15.33
CA ALA A 462 -5.44 -19.75 -16.63
C ALA A 462 -6.33 -20.98 -16.87
N GLU A 463 -5.92 -22.14 -16.36
CA GLU A 463 -6.67 -23.39 -16.44
C GLU A 463 -7.80 -23.47 -15.41
N HIS A 464 -7.65 -22.77 -14.28
CA HIS A 464 -8.59 -22.79 -13.15
C HIS A 464 -8.95 -21.36 -12.67
N PRO A 465 -9.63 -20.56 -13.50
CA PRO A 465 -9.92 -19.15 -13.20
C PRO A 465 -10.84 -18.94 -11.99
N GLU A 466 -11.60 -19.97 -11.61
CA GLU A 466 -12.47 -19.99 -10.44
C GLU A 466 -11.73 -20.29 -9.12
N CYS A 467 -10.49 -20.78 -9.17
CA CYS A 467 -9.76 -21.23 -7.99
C CYS A 467 -8.88 -20.13 -7.38
N PHE A 468 -8.80 -20.13 -6.06
CA PHE A 468 -7.99 -19.19 -5.28
C PHE A 468 -6.65 -19.81 -4.89
N TYR A 469 -5.62 -18.98 -4.81
CA TYR A 469 -4.27 -19.42 -4.47
C TYR A 469 -3.76 -18.65 -3.25
N SER A 470 -3.26 -19.35 -2.23
CA SER A 470 -2.56 -18.76 -1.09
C SER A 470 -1.19 -19.38 -0.91
N THR A 471 -0.29 -18.70 -0.21
CA THR A 471 1.06 -19.21 0.05
C THR A 471 1.34 -19.25 1.55
N ALA A 472 2.09 -20.26 2.02
CA ALA A 472 2.61 -20.32 3.38
C ALA A 472 4.07 -20.75 3.39
N LEU A 473 4.84 -20.24 4.35
CA LEU A 473 6.19 -20.69 4.66
C LEU A 473 6.13 -21.59 5.89
N SER A 474 6.69 -22.79 5.79
CA SER A 474 6.84 -23.74 6.91
C SER A 474 8.31 -24.10 7.06
N SER A 475 8.84 -24.14 8.28
CA SER A 475 10.21 -24.62 8.52
C SER A 475 10.18 -26.13 8.76
N SER A 476 10.99 -26.88 8.00
CA SER A 476 11.26 -28.28 8.25
C SER A 476 12.71 -28.42 8.73
N CYS A 477 12.88 -28.90 9.95
CA CYS A 477 14.20 -29.09 10.55
C CYS A 477 14.55 -30.57 10.63
N ARG A 478 15.77 -30.92 10.20
CA ARG A 478 16.37 -32.24 10.42
C ARG A 478 17.65 -32.08 11.22
N VAL A 479 17.88 -33.00 12.15
CA VAL A 479 19.18 -33.12 12.82
C VAL A 479 20.07 -33.97 11.91
N ILE A 480 21.16 -33.39 11.42
CA ILE A 480 22.17 -34.09 10.62
C ILE A 480 23.48 -33.98 11.40
N ASN A 481 24.03 -35.13 11.82
CA ASN A 481 25.26 -35.20 12.62
C ASN A 481 25.26 -34.35 13.90
N GLY A 482 24.12 -34.26 14.59
CA GLY A 482 23.99 -33.50 15.84
C GLY A 482 23.62 -32.02 15.65
N ASP A 483 23.71 -31.48 14.44
CA ASP A 483 23.30 -30.11 14.13
C ASP A 483 21.88 -30.06 13.58
N LYS A 484 21.03 -29.21 14.18
CA LYS A 484 19.70 -28.89 13.62
C LYS A 484 19.87 -28.03 12.37
N LYS A 485 19.62 -28.60 11.19
CA LYS A 485 19.49 -27.87 9.94
C LYS A 485 18.02 -27.68 9.61
N CYS A 486 17.58 -26.43 9.59
CA CYS A 486 16.22 -26.03 9.22
C CYS A 486 16.21 -25.49 7.80
N GLN A 487 15.30 -26.02 6.97
CA GLN A 487 14.99 -25.49 5.65
C GLN A 487 13.59 -24.87 5.67
N PHE A 488 13.44 -23.69 5.08
CA PHE A 488 12.14 -23.09 4.85
C PHE A 488 11.53 -23.69 3.58
N ILE A 489 10.39 -24.35 3.74
CA ILE A 489 9.58 -24.94 2.69
C ILE A 489 8.41 -24.00 2.42
N ARG A 490 8.35 -23.44 1.21
CA ARG A 490 7.19 -22.69 0.71
C ARG A 490 6.14 -23.66 0.20
N LYS A 491 4.87 -23.42 0.54
CA LYS A 491 3.70 -24.18 0.09
C LYS A 491 2.72 -23.22 -0.60
N ILE A 492 2.18 -23.62 -1.74
CA ILE A 492 1.10 -22.92 -2.44
C ILE A 492 -0.17 -23.77 -2.28
N PHE A 493 -1.25 -23.18 -1.81
CA PHE A 493 -2.55 -23.84 -1.65
C PHE A 493 -3.51 -23.34 -2.72
N ARG A 494 -4.11 -24.26 -3.47
CA ARG A 494 -5.21 -23.99 -4.40
C ARG A 494 -6.55 -24.35 -3.73
N GLN A 495 -7.53 -23.45 -3.80
CA GLN A 495 -8.88 -23.65 -3.26
C GLN A 495 -9.91 -23.37 -4.36
N CYS A 496 -10.58 -24.42 -4.83
CA CYS A 496 -11.56 -24.32 -5.90
C CYS A 496 -13.00 -24.32 -5.35
N PRO A 497 -13.79 -23.24 -5.57
CA PRO A 497 -15.15 -23.11 -5.02
C PRO A 497 -16.16 -24.20 -5.45
N ASN A 498 -15.90 -24.88 -6.57
CA ASN A 498 -16.85 -25.81 -7.19
C ASN A 498 -16.48 -27.31 -7.07
N GLU A 499 -15.30 -27.67 -6.55
CA GLU A 499 -14.91 -29.09 -6.40
C GLU A 499 -15.83 -29.84 -5.42
N ARG A 500 -16.38 -29.15 -4.41
CA ARG A 500 -17.30 -29.74 -3.44
C ARG A 500 -18.61 -30.22 -4.08
N LYS A 501 -19.13 -29.53 -5.11
CA LYS A 501 -20.39 -29.90 -5.78
C LYS A 501 -20.20 -31.07 -6.75
N ARG A 502 -19.03 -31.20 -7.37
CA ARG A 502 -18.71 -32.26 -8.33
C ARG A 502 -18.44 -33.61 -7.65
N LEU A 503 -17.70 -33.60 -6.54
CA LEU A 503 -17.46 -34.80 -5.71
C LEU A 503 -18.75 -35.32 -5.06
N ILE A 504 -19.67 -34.42 -4.67
CA ILE A 504 -20.98 -34.81 -4.12
C ILE A 504 -21.92 -35.36 -5.21
N SER A 505 -21.82 -34.89 -6.46
CA SER A 505 -22.60 -35.47 -7.56
C SER A 505 -22.07 -36.82 -8.01
N GLU A 506 -20.74 -37.00 -8.03
CA GLU A 506 -20.11 -38.27 -8.43
C GLU A 506 -20.25 -39.37 -7.34
N HIS A 507 -20.45 -39.01 -6.07
CA HIS A 507 -20.78 -39.96 -5.00
C HIS A 507 -22.28 -40.27 -4.82
N LYS A 508 -23.18 -39.50 -5.42
CA LYS A 508 -24.63 -39.82 -5.37
C LYS A 508 -25.05 -40.97 -6.28
N ASP A 509 -24.24 -41.28 -7.29
CA ASP A 509 -24.49 -42.40 -8.20
C ASP A 509 -23.88 -43.73 -7.71
N ALA A 510 -23.24 -43.75 -6.52
CA ALA A 510 -22.44 -44.88 -6.04
C ALA A 510 -22.83 -45.45 -4.66
N THR A 511 -23.99 -45.13 -4.09
CA THR A 511 -24.43 -45.72 -2.81
C THR A 511 -25.90 -46.16 -2.83
N GLU A 512 -26.16 -47.25 -3.58
CA GLU A 512 -27.19 -48.24 -3.23
C GLU A 512 -26.50 -49.59 -3.00
N ASP A 513 -25.65 -49.71 -1.98
CA ASP A 513 -25.59 -50.93 -1.17
C ASP A 513 -24.64 -50.73 0.03
N GLN A 514 -25.07 -51.28 1.16
CA GLN A 514 -24.31 -51.51 2.40
C GLN A 514 -24.00 -50.30 3.30
N GLY A 515 -24.67 -50.32 4.46
CA GLY A 515 -24.40 -49.44 5.59
C GLY A 515 -23.18 -49.87 6.39
N ASP A 516 -22.40 -48.89 6.82
CA ASP A 516 -22.07 -48.63 8.23
C ASP A 516 -21.22 -47.33 8.26
N GLY A 517 -21.52 -46.46 9.21
CA GLY A 517 -20.94 -45.12 9.29
C GLY A 517 -19.47 -45.11 9.71
N ILE A 518 -18.72 -44.13 9.17
CA ILE A 518 -17.61 -43.39 9.78
C ILE A 518 -17.33 -42.16 8.88
N ASP A 519 -17.35 -40.96 9.47
CA ASP A 519 -16.96 -39.69 8.84
C ASP A 519 -15.43 -39.65 8.60
N HIS A 520 -15.01 -39.61 7.34
CA HIS A 520 -13.64 -39.28 6.92
C HIS A 520 -13.67 -38.16 5.87
N PHE A 521 -13.27 -36.94 6.25
CA PHE A 521 -13.06 -35.82 5.33
C PHE A 521 -11.68 -35.96 4.65
N GLY A 522 -11.66 -36.47 3.41
CA GLY A 522 -10.47 -36.59 2.58
C GLY A 522 -10.07 -35.25 1.94
N THR A 523 -8.80 -34.87 2.14
CA THR A 523 -8.08 -33.93 1.27
C THR A 523 -7.29 -34.80 0.30
N GLU A 524 -7.61 -34.83 -1.00
CA GLU A 524 -6.86 -35.68 -1.93
C GLU A 524 -5.51 -35.07 -2.33
N VAL A 525 -4.48 -35.91 -2.30
CA VAL A 525 -3.07 -35.66 -2.62
C VAL A 525 -2.76 -36.45 -3.88
N PHE A 526 -2.24 -35.81 -4.93
CA PHE A 526 -1.81 -36.51 -6.15
C PHE A 526 -0.37 -37.04 -6.02
N PRO A 527 -0.10 -38.30 -6.39
CA PRO A 527 1.26 -38.81 -6.57
C PRO A 527 1.75 -38.55 -8.01
N LEU A 528 3.02 -38.15 -8.14
CA LEU A 528 3.76 -38.10 -9.41
C LEU A 528 4.99 -39.00 -9.27
N GLU A 529 5.05 -40.07 -10.06
CA GLU A 529 6.24 -40.87 -10.40
C GLU A 529 6.36 -40.77 -11.95
N ASP A 530 7.49 -40.64 -12.64
CA ASP A 530 8.94 -40.77 -12.43
C ASP A 530 9.64 -39.72 -13.36
N ASN A 531 10.76 -39.04 -13.11
CA ASN A 531 12.01 -39.35 -12.43
C ASN A 531 12.62 -38.06 -11.82
N ASP A 532 13.00 -38.14 -10.54
CA ASP A 532 14.06 -37.42 -9.81
C ASP A 532 14.23 -35.89 -9.96
N ILE A 533 13.50 -35.12 -9.15
CA ILE A 533 14.07 -34.15 -8.18
C ILE A 533 13.28 -34.23 -6.88
N GLY A 534 13.85 -34.91 -5.88
CA GLY A 534 13.16 -35.40 -4.70
C GLY A 534 12.96 -34.41 -3.53
N MET A 535 12.00 -34.82 -2.70
CA MET A 535 11.72 -34.45 -1.30
C MET A 535 10.88 -33.20 -1.03
N LEU A 536 9.55 -33.28 -1.19
CA LEU A 536 8.64 -32.30 -0.60
C LEU A 536 7.29 -32.81 -0.06
N PHE A 537 7.16 -34.08 0.37
CA PHE A 537 5.92 -34.54 1.00
C PHE A 537 6.18 -35.48 2.19
N ARG A 538 6.04 -34.95 3.40
CA ARG A 538 5.67 -35.75 4.58
C ARG A 538 4.53 -35.04 5.30
N GLY A 539 3.42 -35.75 5.46
CA GLY A 539 2.24 -35.31 6.19
C GLY A 539 2.45 -35.30 7.71
N PHE A 540 1.54 -34.61 8.39
CA PHE A 540 1.28 -34.82 9.81
C PHE A 540 -0.21 -34.57 10.08
N ASP A 541 -0.81 -35.53 10.78
CA ASP A 541 -2.20 -35.59 11.24
C ASP A 541 -2.32 -34.86 12.61
N PRO A 542 -3.27 -33.93 12.85
CA PRO A 542 -3.26 -33.12 14.08
C PRO A 542 -3.93 -33.74 15.32
N PHE A 543 -4.37 -35.01 15.33
CA PHE A 543 -5.05 -35.57 16.51
C PHE A 543 -4.67 -37.02 16.83
N HIS A 544 -3.53 -37.24 17.51
CA HIS A 544 -3.42 -38.27 18.56
C HIS A 544 -2.18 -38.10 19.44
N GLU A 545 -2.39 -38.25 20.75
CA GLU A 545 -1.51 -37.93 21.87
C GLU A 545 -0.19 -38.73 21.90
N ARG A 546 0.84 -38.13 22.51
CA ARG A 546 1.62 -38.84 23.52
C ARG A 546 2.26 -37.87 24.53
N GLU A 547 1.81 -37.99 25.77
CA GLU A 547 2.41 -37.45 26.98
C GLU A 547 3.88 -37.86 27.12
N SER A 548 4.78 -36.91 27.43
CA SER A 548 5.83 -37.06 28.46
C SER A 548 6.69 -35.79 28.55
N ASP A 549 6.90 -35.39 29.80
CA ASP A 549 7.96 -34.53 30.35
C ASP A 549 7.89 -33.01 30.13
N THR A 550 7.37 -32.38 31.18
CA THR A 550 7.47 -30.97 31.57
C THR A 550 8.90 -30.43 31.52
N GLN A 551 9.09 -29.24 30.91
CA GLN A 551 9.67 -28.05 31.55
C GLN A 551 9.70 -26.83 30.59
N GLY A 552 8.93 -25.79 30.92
CA GLY A 552 9.13 -24.41 30.45
C GLY A 552 8.43 -23.97 29.16
N SER A 553 7.09 -23.85 29.16
CA SER A 553 6.38 -23.08 28.13
C SER A 553 6.00 -21.70 28.66
N MET A 554 6.52 -20.64 28.04
CA MET A 554 6.06 -19.26 28.23
C MET A 554 4.55 -19.16 27.98
N SER A 555 3.85 -18.36 28.78
CA SER A 555 2.42 -18.13 28.57
C SER A 555 2.19 -17.29 27.31
N PRO A 556 0.99 -17.36 26.68
CA PRO A 556 0.62 -16.48 25.58
C PRO A 556 0.75 -14.98 25.92
N PHE A 557 0.70 -14.64 27.21
CA PHE A 557 0.92 -13.27 27.70
C PHE A 557 2.40 -12.87 27.66
N ASP A 558 3.31 -13.80 28.01
CA ASP A 558 4.76 -13.56 27.94
C ASP A 558 5.25 -13.43 26.49
N PHE A 559 4.63 -14.18 25.57
CA PHE A 559 4.88 -14.06 24.12
C PHE A 559 4.44 -12.69 23.59
N PHE A 560 3.25 -12.21 24.01
CA PHE A 560 2.75 -10.89 23.64
C PHE A 560 3.64 -9.76 24.19
N GLN A 561 4.15 -9.89 25.43
CA GLN A 561 5.08 -8.92 25.99
C GLN A 561 6.43 -8.88 25.25
N GLN A 562 7.02 -10.03 24.90
CA GLN A 562 8.35 -10.07 24.29
C GLN A 562 8.38 -9.66 22.81
N GLU A 563 7.37 -10.05 22.02
CA GLU A 563 7.42 -9.87 20.55
C GLU A 563 6.67 -8.63 20.07
N MET A 564 5.61 -8.19 20.76
CA MET A 564 4.79 -7.05 20.31
C MET A 564 5.14 -5.73 21.00
N LEU A 565 5.69 -5.75 22.23
CA LEU A 565 5.94 -4.53 23.01
C LEU A 565 7.42 -4.10 23.04
N ARG A 566 8.39 -5.00 22.85
CA ARG A 566 9.82 -4.61 22.74
C ARG A 566 10.12 -3.55 21.69
N PRO A 567 9.53 -3.57 20.48
CA PRO A 567 9.76 -2.52 19.49
C PRO A 567 9.32 -1.12 19.95
N PHE A 568 8.41 -1.05 20.94
CA PHE A 568 7.93 0.21 21.52
C PHE A 568 8.79 0.67 22.72
N GLU A 569 9.43 -0.24 23.45
CA GLU A 569 10.35 0.10 24.55
C GLU A 569 11.64 0.74 24.04
N ASP A 570 12.16 0.29 22.90
CA ASP A 570 13.33 0.87 22.23
C ASP A 570 13.07 2.29 21.70
N PHE A 571 11.79 2.69 21.53
CA PHE A 571 11.39 3.99 20.99
C PHE A 571 11.01 5.03 22.06
N PHE A 572 10.51 4.60 23.23
CA PHE A 572 9.96 5.52 24.25
C PHE A 572 10.72 5.56 25.59
N GLY A 573 11.66 4.65 25.83
CA GLY A 573 12.44 4.62 27.07
C GLY A 573 11.64 4.12 28.29
N SER A 574 12.33 3.38 29.16
CA SER A 574 11.75 2.49 30.18
C SER A 574 11.09 3.15 31.41
N ASN A 575 10.72 4.44 31.38
CA ASN A 575 10.28 5.17 32.58
C ASN A 575 8.80 5.61 32.61
N HIS A 576 7.92 5.10 31.75
CA HIS A 576 6.50 5.52 31.75
C HIS A 576 5.44 4.41 31.89
N PHE A 577 5.80 3.16 32.16
CA PHE A 577 4.82 2.05 32.22
C PHE A 577 4.36 1.61 33.63
N GLY A 578 4.88 2.21 34.71
CA GLY A 578 4.52 1.85 36.09
C GLY A 578 3.06 2.15 36.52
N PHE A 579 2.24 2.75 35.65
CA PHE A 579 0.85 3.09 35.95
C PHE A 579 -0.18 2.03 35.50
N PHE A 580 0.20 1.07 34.67
CA PHE A 580 -0.73 0.08 34.08
C PHE A 580 -0.84 -1.23 34.87
N GLU A 581 0.18 -1.64 35.63
CA GLU A 581 0.18 -2.92 36.34
C GLU A 581 -0.73 -2.96 37.58
N ASN A 582 -0.99 -1.82 38.23
CA ASN A 582 -1.72 -1.78 39.50
C ASN A 582 -3.26 -1.81 39.39
N ARG A 583 -3.83 -1.90 38.18
CA ARG A 583 -5.30 -1.88 37.99
C ARG A 583 -5.92 -3.20 37.54
N PHE A 584 -5.13 -4.20 37.18
CA PHE A 584 -5.63 -5.51 36.71
C PHE A 584 -5.55 -6.64 37.74
N SER A 585 -4.87 -6.42 38.87
CA SER A 585 -4.70 -7.41 39.95
C SER A 585 -5.69 -7.26 41.11
N ALA A 586 -6.69 -6.37 41.00
CA ALA A 586 -7.75 -6.19 42.00
C ALA A 586 -9.13 -6.31 41.34
N ASN A 587 -9.58 -7.54 41.06
CA ASN A 587 -11.00 -7.92 40.97
C ASN A 587 -11.11 -9.44 40.89
N SER A 588 -11.08 -10.10 42.05
CA SER A 588 -11.62 -11.45 42.23
C SER A 588 -13.16 -11.38 42.26
N PRO A 589 -13.89 -12.38 41.72
CA PRO A 589 -15.34 -12.35 41.69
C PRO A 589 -15.89 -12.92 43.00
N ASP A 590 -16.27 -12.07 43.95
CA ASP A 590 -17.22 -12.46 44.99
C ASP A 590 -17.84 -11.22 45.67
N ASN A 591 -19.18 -11.25 45.75
CA ASN A 591 -20.09 -10.34 46.47
C ASN A 591 -20.27 -8.92 45.91
N TYR A 592 -21.47 -8.64 45.36
CA TYR A 592 -22.38 -7.58 45.83
C TYR A 592 -23.61 -7.49 44.89
N PHE A 593 -24.76 -8.03 45.33
CA PHE A 593 -26.08 -7.63 44.86
C PHE A 593 -26.80 -6.91 46.02
N PRO A 594 -27.49 -5.79 45.74
CA PRO A 594 -28.74 -5.49 46.41
C PRO A 594 -29.89 -5.50 45.38
N SER A 595 -31.01 -6.11 45.79
CA SER A 595 -32.25 -6.26 45.01
C SER A 595 -32.88 -4.91 44.59
N PRO A 596 -33.62 -4.85 43.47
CA PRO A 596 -34.30 -3.63 43.04
C PRO A 596 -35.57 -3.36 43.86
N PRO A 597 -35.99 -2.09 44.06
CA PRO A 597 -37.27 -1.76 44.68
C PRO A 597 -38.43 -1.96 43.69
N PRO A 598 -39.69 -2.09 44.18
CA PRO A 598 -40.80 -2.57 43.36
C PRO A 598 -41.35 -1.50 42.40
N ASN A 599 -41.88 -2.00 41.28
CA ASN A 599 -42.64 -1.32 40.25
C ASN A 599 -43.72 -0.38 40.80
N ASN A 600 -43.83 0.82 40.23
CA ASN A 600 -45.05 1.61 40.31
C ASN A 600 -45.57 1.90 38.89
N SER A 601 -46.66 1.22 38.56
CA SER A 601 -47.46 1.35 37.35
C SER A 601 -48.32 2.61 37.40
N ASN A 602 -48.08 3.57 36.50
CA ASN A 602 -49.07 4.44 35.83
C ASN A 602 -48.38 5.71 35.31
N MET A 603 -48.02 5.74 34.03
CA MET A 603 -48.12 6.95 33.19
C MET A 603 -48.15 6.53 31.72
N ASN A 604 -49.28 6.78 31.05
CA ASN A 604 -49.35 6.78 29.58
C ASN A 604 -48.59 8.02 29.06
N PRO A 605 -47.75 7.91 28.00
CA PRO A 605 -47.17 9.08 27.37
C PRO A 605 -48.19 9.77 26.45
N PRO A 606 -48.18 11.12 26.36
CA PRO A 606 -49.11 11.85 25.50
C PRO A 606 -48.66 11.83 24.05
N HIS A 607 -49.64 11.79 23.14
CA HIS A 607 -49.47 12.02 21.71
C HIS A 607 -48.81 13.38 21.45
N TYR A 608 -47.66 13.39 20.77
CA TYR A 608 -47.03 14.61 20.26
C TYR A 608 -47.49 14.89 18.83
N SER A 609 -48.24 15.98 18.64
CA SER A 609 -48.40 16.62 17.33
C SER A 609 -47.38 17.75 17.20
N PHE A 610 -46.64 17.78 16.09
CA PHE A 610 -45.62 18.80 15.84
C PHE A 610 -46.29 20.11 15.40
N GLN A 611 -46.11 21.19 16.19
CA GLN A 611 -46.46 22.54 15.78
C GLN A 611 -45.24 23.33 15.25
N PRO A 612 -45.40 24.14 14.18
CA PRO A 612 -44.28 24.83 13.50
C PRO A 612 -43.48 25.85 14.34
N GLU A 613 -44.03 26.31 15.47
CA GLU A 613 -43.45 27.41 16.25
C GLU A 613 -42.16 27.05 17.01
N GLU A 614 -41.92 25.76 17.30
CA GLU A 614 -40.72 25.31 18.04
C GLU A 614 -39.43 25.35 17.19
N ARG A 615 -39.53 25.28 15.85
CA ARG A 615 -38.36 25.38 14.96
C ARG A 615 -37.70 26.76 15.01
N SER A 616 -38.51 27.82 15.09
CA SER A 616 -38.03 29.21 15.13
C SER A 616 -37.25 29.49 16.42
N ARG A 617 -37.77 29.05 17.57
CA ARG A 617 -37.11 29.22 18.88
C ARG A 617 -35.79 28.47 18.99
N ARG A 618 -35.68 27.30 18.35
CA ARG A 618 -34.45 26.49 18.35
C ARG A 618 -33.35 27.09 17.46
N SER A 619 -33.75 27.77 16.37
CA SER A 619 -32.82 28.52 15.52
C SER A 619 -32.26 29.75 16.25
N GLN A 620 -33.13 30.50 16.94
CA GLN A 620 -32.73 31.69 17.69
C GLN A 620 -31.72 31.35 18.80
N ARG A 621 -31.95 30.27 19.56
CA ARG A 621 -31.03 29.82 20.62
C ARG A 621 -29.65 29.41 20.09
N LYS A 622 -29.57 28.85 18.88
CA LYS A 622 -28.29 28.51 18.23
C LYS A 622 -27.53 29.77 17.77
N GLU A 623 -28.25 30.77 17.30
CA GLU A 623 -27.69 32.07 16.92
C GLU A 623 -27.11 32.81 18.14
N ASP A 624 -27.85 32.82 19.25
CA ASP A 624 -27.44 33.47 20.49
C ASP A 624 -26.24 32.77 21.14
N ALA A 625 -26.18 31.44 21.11
CA ALA A 625 -25.03 30.67 21.60
C ALA A 625 -23.75 30.97 20.78
N ARG A 626 -23.85 31.07 19.45
CA ARG A 626 -22.71 31.44 18.58
C ARG A 626 -22.23 32.88 18.80
N LYS A 627 -23.14 33.79 19.13
CA LYS A 627 -22.77 35.18 19.48
C LYS A 627 -22.05 35.26 20.81
N GLN A 628 -22.44 34.43 21.79
CA GLN A 628 -21.75 34.36 23.07
C GLN A 628 -20.34 33.77 22.91
N GLU A 629 -20.20 32.66 22.17
CA GLU A 629 -18.91 32.02 21.92
C GLU A 629 -17.89 32.95 21.21
N ARG A 630 -18.36 33.78 20.27
CA ARG A 630 -17.51 34.81 19.64
C ARG A 630 -17.06 35.92 20.59
N ARG A 631 -17.91 36.31 21.55
CA ARG A 631 -17.55 37.31 22.57
C ARG A 631 -16.51 36.74 23.52
N ASP A 632 -16.70 35.51 23.96
CA ASP A 632 -15.77 34.83 24.87
C ASP A 632 -14.39 34.65 24.22
N LEU A 633 -14.34 34.29 22.92
CA LEU A 633 -13.09 34.19 22.16
C LEU A 633 -12.40 35.54 21.95
N GLN A 634 -13.16 36.61 21.68
CA GLN A 634 -12.59 37.95 21.55
C GLN A 634 -12.01 38.43 22.89
N GLU A 635 -12.69 38.14 24.01
CA GLU A 635 -12.20 38.51 25.34
C GLU A 635 -10.94 37.73 25.75
N ILE A 636 -10.77 36.50 25.24
CA ILE A 636 -9.53 35.73 25.38
C ILE A 636 -8.41 36.33 24.53
N PHE A 637 -8.73 36.77 23.31
CA PHE A 637 -7.76 37.37 22.38
C PHE A 637 -7.27 38.73 22.89
N ASP A 638 -8.18 39.56 23.40
CA ASP A 638 -7.88 40.89 23.95
C ASP A 638 -7.06 40.82 25.26
N LYS A 639 -7.02 39.66 25.94
CA LYS A 639 -6.22 39.41 27.15
C LYS A 639 -4.85 38.79 26.84
N TYR A 640 -4.54 38.49 25.58
CA TYR A 640 -3.30 37.81 25.18
C TYR A 640 -2.20 38.83 24.83
N GLU A 641 -1.49 39.34 25.84
CA GLU A 641 -0.21 40.06 25.63
C GLU A 641 0.95 39.05 25.60
N GLY A 642 1.22 38.48 24.43
CA GLY A 642 2.42 37.68 24.16
C GLY A 642 3.54 38.54 23.56
N PRO A 643 4.82 38.19 23.76
CA PRO A 643 5.94 39.04 23.34
C PRO A 643 6.07 39.10 21.82
N GLU A 644 6.29 40.31 21.29
CA GLU A 644 6.61 40.56 19.88
C GLU A 644 7.88 39.78 19.48
N VAL A 645 7.75 38.93 18.48
CA VAL A 645 8.89 38.35 17.77
C VAL A 645 9.17 39.28 16.59
N GLU A 646 10.24 40.06 16.67
CA GLU A 646 10.76 40.85 15.55
C GLU A 646 11.16 39.91 14.39
N ILE A 647 10.70 40.28 13.18
CA ILE A 647 10.87 39.56 11.91
C ILE A 647 12.25 39.84 11.31
#